data_AF-A0A4R8IDZ1-F1
#
_entry.id   AF-A0A4R8IDZ1-F1
#
_cell.length_a   1.000
_cell.length_b   1.000
_cell.length_c   1.000
_cell.angle_alpha   90.00
_cell.angle_beta   90.00
_cell.angle_gamma   90.00
#
_symmetry.space_group_name_H-M   'P 1'
#
loop_
_entity.id
_entity.type
_entity.pdbx_description
1 polymer ?
#
loop_
_entity_poly.entity_id
_entity_poly.type
_entity_poly.pdbx_seq_one_letter_code
_entity_poly.pdbx_strand_id
1 'polypeptide(L)'
;MKKIYPLFLSIIISITAISCAVQNADYGKNAKDFEKNSAIKDSIIHTFYLVGDAGNLDQDEAFHNMNTLKDSLAKASANSTLLFLGDNIYPVGMPKKDDKNRPLAEKKMDNQISLSQNFRGKTIFIPGNHDWYNNGIKGLKREEDYVIEKLNGKSAFSPRNGCPIETRKINKKLTLILIDTEWVLADWSKNPGINEKCDLKTREDFYTEFEDQLNKNQNKTIVVATHHPLITHGSHGGFYSWEKQLFPLENKIPLPILATGINLIRATGGITHQDISNQNYKNLADRLKTLIGGRKNVVVVSGHDHNLQYIEQGDIRQIVSGAGSKTESAQAVGNHDFSFGKNGYAELKISKSGNAEVSFFSLNQEKSDLLFRKTVLGKEEKIAKDYQKNFAPNSQASIYDSAMTKKNKFYEFLWGKHYREYYSKKINVKNLALDTLFGGVKTDRAGGGHQTKSLRLETKNGNEYVIRALRKSGVRFLQSVAFKNQYVIDEFTGSYADKFLLDFYTTSHPYTPLVIGEMADKLGIRHTTPQLFYIPKQKTLKNFNENFGDELYYLEDRPMETEENPNKVVGTDEVILNLAKDEKYKIDEKSWIKARLFDMLIGDWDRHHDQWKFEARKENGNVIYSPIPKDRDQAFTKYDGFVTGIIMEFPELKHMQTFDNEIESVKWFNREPYPLDLVFAKNSVQSDWLKEAEFIQNNLNENDIRLAFKSLPKEVQDDVSEDLIKKLLIRKKDLPKYASQYYHLLNQKVILTGTDKKDRFVITRLPNNETEIKIIRLKKSGEELQSSKLYSGKITKEILLYGLDDEDEFLVEGNQKSSIKIKLLGGLDNDKYSVSNSKKVTIYDYKSKANNLDNKGNTTVKLTDDYDINQYNYRNAKYNVFTTFMNFNFNPDDALAVGFNADYTVNDFIKNPYSQKHHFTANYFTGTKGYELAYRGLFPLLKSNWFYGLDTRITSSHYIRNFYGIGNETINPKDEFGDRFNNVRAKEFAFSPSINWNKNASTFSAKLNYEILKIDRTNNRYISIPGVVNPDVFTSKQFGGADVSFNYENFDNTANPKLGMKFDIRSVYNINLKDTNRQYASIETGLGFLHYLTKNQKLVWSSYAKAKWLLGDDYEFYQMATLGGSRDLRGFRFNRFYGKNSFYQTSDLRYEVGKIKNSILPLSYGFFGGFDLGRVWVPNEKSNKWHNSYGGGFWLNAVDAISANLSYFTSSDGGRLVVGIGGTF
;
A
#
# COMPACT_ATOMS: atom_id res chain seq x y z
N MET A 1 35.40 5.40 -41.03
CA MET A 1 35.39 5.88 -39.62
C MET A 1 35.46 7.41 -39.45
N LYS A 2 36.10 8.21 -40.32
CA LYS A 2 36.25 9.67 -40.12
C LYS A 2 34.98 10.55 -40.25
N LYS A 3 33.91 10.10 -40.92
CA LYS A 3 32.63 10.86 -41.05
C LYS A 3 31.58 10.57 -39.96
N ILE A 4 31.78 9.52 -39.16
CA ILE A 4 30.84 9.10 -38.09
C ILE A 4 31.08 9.92 -36.82
N TYR A 5 32.32 10.31 -36.55
CA TYR A 5 32.70 11.08 -35.37
C TYR A 5 32.01 12.45 -35.24
N PRO A 6 31.99 13.32 -36.27
CA PRO A 6 31.31 14.62 -36.17
C PRO A 6 29.78 14.48 -36.12
N LEU A 7 29.20 13.46 -36.77
CA LEU A 7 27.76 13.18 -36.69
C LEU A 7 27.38 12.69 -35.29
N PHE A 8 28.18 11.80 -34.70
CA PHE A 8 28.00 11.29 -33.34
C PHE A 8 28.18 12.39 -32.29
N LEU A 9 29.19 13.25 -32.46
CA LEU A 9 29.41 14.41 -31.61
C LEU A 9 28.28 15.44 -31.76
N SER A 10 27.79 15.70 -32.97
CA SER A 10 26.68 16.62 -33.23
C SER A 10 25.35 16.05 -32.72
N ILE A 11 25.15 14.73 -32.77
CA ILE A 11 23.99 14.05 -32.16
C ILE A 11 24.10 14.11 -30.64
N ILE A 12 25.27 13.88 -30.04
CA ILE A 12 25.50 14.04 -28.60
C ILE A 12 25.22 15.48 -28.16
N ILE A 13 25.78 16.47 -28.86
CA ILE A 13 25.59 17.90 -28.57
C ILE A 13 24.12 18.31 -28.76
N SER A 14 23.44 17.77 -29.78
CA SER A 14 22.00 18.06 -30.01
C SER A 14 21.11 17.37 -28.99
N ILE A 15 21.46 16.17 -28.52
CA ILE A 15 20.73 15.44 -27.47
C ILE A 15 20.97 16.09 -26.09
N THR A 16 22.16 16.62 -25.82
CA THR A 16 22.46 17.34 -24.56
C THR A 16 21.86 18.75 -24.51
N ALA A 17 21.57 19.38 -25.65
CA ALA A 17 21.01 20.73 -25.72
C ALA A 17 19.48 20.82 -25.48
N ILE A 18 18.74 19.70 -25.44
CA ILE A 18 17.26 19.71 -25.48
C ILE A 18 16.58 19.55 -24.10
N SER A 19 17.29 19.32 -22.98
CA SER A 19 16.60 18.90 -21.74
C SER A 19 17.27 19.23 -20.40
N CYS A 20 17.83 20.43 -20.20
CA CYS A 20 18.37 20.81 -18.89
C CYS A 20 17.40 21.68 -18.10
N ALA A 21 17.32 21.46 -16.78
CA ALA A 21 16.66 22.37 -15.85
C ALA A 21 17.41 23.72 -15.82
N VAL A 22 16.68 24.82 -15.67
CA VAL A 22 17.24 26.19 -15.69
C VAL A 22 16.79 27.00 -14.46
N GLN A 23 17.52 28.08 -14.16
CA GLN A 23 17.14 29.02 -13.09
C GLN A 23 16.17 30.11 -13.56
N ASN A 24 16.18 30.47 -14.84
CA ASN A 24 15.27 31.48 -15.38
C ASN A 24 13.85 30.91 -15.51
N ALA A 25 12.88 31.80 -15.74
CA ALA A 25 11.49 31.39 -15.93
C ALA A 25 11.35 30.52 -17.18
N ASP A 26 10.81 29.33 -17.00
CA ASP A 26 10.51 28.36 -18.05
C ASP A 26 9.01 28.08 -18.08
N TYR A 27 8.46 27.91 -19.28
CA TYR A 27 7.03 27.85 -19.53
C TYR A 27 6.68 26.68 -20.44
N GLY A 28 5.65 25.94 -20.07
CA GLY A 28 4.97 25.02 -20.97
C GLY A 28 4.43 25.73 -22.20
N LYS A 29 4.23 24.98 -23.28
CA LYS A 29 3.79 25.50 -24.59
C LYS A 29 2.55 26.41 -24.52
N ASN A 30 1.62 26.13 -23.62
CA ASN A 30 0.36 26.84 -23.41
C ASN A 30 0.38 27.74 -22.17
N ALA A 31 1.55 28.03 -21.59
CA ALA A 31 1.71 28.83 -20.36
C ALA A 31 2.48 30.14 -20.58
N LYS A 32 3.13 30.31 -21.74
CA LYS A 32 4.00 31.46 -22.02
C LYS A 32 3.25 32.79 -22.10
N ASP A 33 2.09 32.81 -22.76
CA ASP A 33 1.25 34.00 -22.96
C ASP A 33 0.15 34.08 -21.89
N PHE A 34 0.54 34.08 -20.62
CA PHE A 34 -0.41 34.10 -19.50
C PHE A 34 -1.06 35.49 -19.30
N GLU A 35 -2.28 35.50 -18.74
CA GLU A 35 -2.99 36.73 -18.43
C GLU A 35 -2.33 37.49 -17.26
N LYS A 36 -1.91 38.73 -17.50
CA LYS A 36 -1.31 39.60 -16.47
C LYS A 36 -2.34 40.16 -15.48
N ASN A 37 -3.59 40.27 -15.90
CA ASN A 37 -4.72 40.66 -15.05
C ASN A 37 -5.39 39.43 -14.46
N SER A 38 -6.12 39.59 -13.35
CA SER A 38 -6.79 38.45 -12.73
C SER A 38 -7.99 38.04 -13.58
N ALA A 39 -8.13 36.75 -13.86
CA ALA A 39 -9.30 36.20 -14.54
C ALA A 39 -10.50 36.06 -13.59
N ILE A 40 -10.26 36.16 -12.27
CA ILE A 40 -11.31 36.13 -11.26
C ILE A 40 -12.10 37.44 -11.30
N LYS A 41 -13.35 37.37 -11.75
CA LYS A 41 -14.29 38.50 -11.84
C LYS A 41 -15.15 38.70 -10.59
N ASP A 42 -15.24 37.69 -9.71
CA ASP A 42 -16.01 37.75 -8.47
C ASP A 42 -15.14 38.04 -7.23
N SER A 43 -15.78 38.34 -6.10
CA SER A 43 -15.06 38.77 -4.89
C SER A 43 -14.11 37.70 -4.34
N ILE A 44 -12.87 38.08 -4.05
CA ILE A 44 -11.89 37.25 -3.32
C ILE A 44 -12.34 37.07 -1.87
N ILE A 45 -12.43 35.82 -1.43
CA ILE A 45 -12.82 35.46 -0.05
C ILE A 45 -11.61 35.10 0.83
N HIS A 46 -10.48 34.72 0.23
CA HIS A 46 -9.24 34.44 0.96
C HIS A 46 -8.02 34.51 0.03
N THR A 47 -6.87 34.91 0.57
CA THR A 47 -5.58 34.90 -0.13
C THR A 47 -4.53 34.17 0.70
N PHE A 48 -3.82 33.21 0.10
CA PHE A 48 -2.66 32.57 0.72
C PHE A 48 -1.36 33.14 0.13
N TYR A 49 -0.43 33.52 0.99
CA TYR A 49 0.96 33.79 0.67
C TYR A 49 1.78 32.56 1.06
N LEU A 50 2.42 31.93 0.09
CA LEU A 50 3.08 30.63 0.22
C LEU A 50 4.58 30.84 0.20
N VAL A 51 5.28 30.41 1.25
CA VAL A 51 6.74 30.55 1.37
C VAL A 51 7.31 29.27 1.99
N GLY A 52 8.13 28.52 1.28
CA GLY A 52 8.88 27.39 1.84
C GLY A 52 10.38 27.69 1.86
N ASP A 53 11.15 26.85 2.55
CA ASP A 53 12.62 26.87 2.51
C ASP A 53 13.19 28.23 2.93
N ALA A 54 12.70 28.76 4.05
CA ALA A 54 13.10 30.05 4.62
C ALA A 54 14.15 29.89 5.76
N GLY A 55 14.72 28.70 5.94
CA GLY A 55 15.61 28.39 7.06
C GLY A 55 16.98 29.07 7.04
N ASN A 56 17.35 29.84 6.00
CA ASN A 56 18.59 30.62 5.92
C ASN A 56 18.36 32.14 5.98
N LEU A 57 17.22 32.61 6.50
CA LEU A 57 16.96 34.05 6.66
C LEU A 57 17.85 34.75 7.70
N ASP A 58 18.87 34.09 8.26
CA ASP A 58 19.97 34.75 8.97
C ASP A 58 20.99 35.43 8.05
N GLN A 59 21.01 35.07 6.76
CA GLN A 59 21.85 35.66 5.72
C GLN A 59 21.25 36.96 5.19
N ASP A 60 22.08 37.99 5.05
CA ASP A 60 21.63 39.34 4.70
C ASP A 60 20.91 39.39 3.35
N GLU A 61 21.46 38.78 2.30
CA GLU A 61 20.84 38.79 0.96
C GLU A 61 19.46 38.13 0.95
N ALA A 62 19.32 36.96 1.57
CA ALA A 62 18.05 36.24 1.68
C ALA A 62 17.02 37.05 2.48
N PHE A 63 17.44 37.65 3.59
CA PHE A 63 16.57 38.50 4.41
C PHE A 63 16.11 39.76 3.66
N HIS A 64 17.02 40.46 2.96
CA HIS A 64 16.69 41.65 2.17
C HIS A 64 15.71 41.31 1.04
N ASN A 65 15.96 40.22 0.29
CA ASN A 65 15.05 39.76 -0.77
C ASN A 65 13.65 39.47 -0.22
N MET A 66 13.56 38.82 0.94
CA MET A 66 12.29 38.47 1.56
C MET A 66 11.56 39.67 2.18
N ASN A 67 12.26 40.76 2.52
CA ASN A 67 11.63 41.95 3.07
C ASN A 67 10.67 42.62 2.07
N THR A 68 10.87 42.44 0.76
CA THR A 68 9.92 42.88 -0.29
C THR A 68 8.53 42.20 -0.16
N LEU A 69 8.46 40.99 0.41
CA LEU A 69 7.18 40.34 0.73
C LEU A 69 6.41 41.08 1.84
N LYS A 70 7.12 41.74 2.77
CA LYS A 70 6.51 42.47 3.89
C LYS A 70 5.56 43.56 3.39
N ASP A 71 5.91 44.24 2.29
CA ASP A 71 5.05 45.26 1.68
C ASP A 71 3.76 44.69 1.10
N SER A 72 3.83 43.51 0.48
CA SER A 72 2.65 42.77 0.00
C SER A 72 1.78 42.32 1.18
N LEU A 73 2.39 41.82 2.26
CA LEU A 73 1.69 41.39 3.47
C LEU A 73 1.03 42.57 4.20
N ALA A 74 1.68 43.72 4.31
CA ALA A 74 1.11 44.90 4.95
C ALA A 74 -0.16 45.41 4.23
N LYS A 75 -0.21 45.25 2.89
CA LYS A 75 -1.37 45.61 2.07
C LYS A 75 -2.46 44.54 2.07
N ALA A 76 -2.16 43.32 2.50
CA ALA A 76 -3.11 42.22 2.49
C ALA A 76 -4.30 42.46 3.44
N SER A 77 -5.44 41.85 3.10
CA SER A 77 -6.64 41.89 3.92
C SER A 77 -6.52 40.99 5.15
N ALA A 78 -7.41 41.15 6.14
CA ALA A 78 -7.48 40.21 7.27
C ALA A 78 -7.90 38.79 6.85
N ASN A 79 -8.58 38.64 5.70
CA ASN A 79 -8.90 37.35 5.10
C ASN A 79 -7.71 36.83 4.28
N SER A 80 -6.58 36.67 4.93
CA SER A 80 -5.35 36.20 4.29
C SER A 80 -4.55 35.32 5.24
N THR A 81 -3.74 34.43 4.67
CA THR A 81 -2.87 33.53 5.43
C THR A 81 -1.47 33.54 4.84
N LEU A 82 -0.46 33.82 5.67
CA LEU A 82 0.93 33.54 5.35
C LEU A 82 1.23 32.13 5.82
N LEU A 83 1.62 31.26 4.89
CA LEU A 83 1.86 29.86 5.14
C LEU A 83 3.32 29.53 4.85
N PHE A 84 4.08 29.26 5.91
CA PHE A 84 5.42 28.71 5.82
C PHE A 84 5.34 27.20 5.58
N LEU A 85 5.89 26.75 4.45
CA LEU A 85 5.74 25.39 3.91
C LEU A 85 6.88 24.43 4.33
N GLY A 86 7.48 24.66 5.50
CA GLY A 86 8.53 23.82 6.08
C GLY A 86 9.94 24.21 5.68
N ASP A 87 10.89 23.51 6.29
CA ASP A 87 12.32 23.84 6.30
C ASP A 87 12.54 25.24 6.88
N ASN A 88 11.98 25.43 8.07
CA ASN A 88 11.97 26.71 8.76
C ASN A 88 13.33 26.98 9.42
N ILE A 89 14.15 25.96 9.73
CA ILE A 89 15.47 26.16 10.35
C ILE A 89 16.54 25.21 9.78
N TYR A 90 17.51 25.76 9.04
CA TYR A 90 18.69 25.00 8.62
C TYR A 90 19.85 25.05 9.62
N PRO A 91 20.69 23.99 9.66
CA PRO A 91 20.57 22.74 8.90
C PRO A 91 19.74 21.67 9.60
N VAL A 92 19.38 21.85 10.87
CA VAL A 92 18.88 20.73 11.69
C VAL A 92 17.65 21.03 12.54
N GLY A 93 16.92 22.13 12.36
CA GLY A 93 15.77 22.42 13.23
C GLY A 93 16.16 23.01 14.59
N MET A 94 15.20 23.12 15.50
CA MET A 94 15.35 23.85 16.78
C MET A 94 16.14 23.08 17.88
N PRO A 95 17.32 23.56 18.32
CA PRO A 95 18.12 22.93 19.39
C PRO A 95 17.53 23.11 20.79
N LYS A 96 18.14 22.45 21.79
CA LYS A 96 17.85 22.71 23.22
C LYS A 96 18.31 24.12 23.63
N LYS A 97 17.77 24.64 24.73
CA LYS A 97 18.05 26.02 25.19
C LYS A 97 19.53 26.28 25.50
N ASP A 98 20.26 25.26 25.94
CA ASP A 98 21.67 25.30 26.32
C ASP A 98 22.64 24.98 25.17
N ASP A 99 22.13 24.67 23.97
CA ASP A 99 22.95 24.37 22.80
C ASP A 99 23.56 25.64 22.18
N LYS A 100 24.83 25.59 21.80
CA LYS A 100 25.56 26.72 21.18
C LYS A 100 24.90 27.25 19.89
N ASN A 101 24.15 26.41 19.17
CA ASN A 101 23.48 26.77 17.92
C ASN A 101 22.07 27.34 18.15
N ARG A 102 21.56 27.32 19.40
CA ARG A 102 20.22 27.83 19.74
C ARG A 102 20.02 29.30 19.34
N PRO A 103 20.93 30.26 19.62
CA PRO A 103 20.72 31.66 19.25
C PRO A 103 20.59 31.87 17.74
N LEU A 104 21.34 31.10 16.94
CA LEU A 104 21.27 31.17 15.48
C LEU A 104 19.92 30.64 14.96
N ALA A 105 19.42 29.53 15.52
CA ALA A 105 18.11 28.97 15.19
C ALA A 105 16.98 29.94 15.54
N GLU A 106 17.06 30.59 16.70
CA GLU A 106 16.12 31.63 17.12
C GLU A 106 16.17 32.85 16.20
N LYS A 107 17.37 33.33 15.81
CA LYS A 107 17.52 34.43 14.83
C LYS A 107 16.84 34.11 13.50
N LYS A 108 17.05 32.91 12.95
CA LYS A 108 16.41 32.46 11.70
C LYS A 108 14.89 32.50 11.78
N MET A 109 14.34 32.03 12.91
CA MET A 109 12.90 32.00 13.14
C MET A 109 12.33 33.40 13.42
N ASP A 110 13.00 34.22 14.23
CA ASP A 110 12.60 35.59 14.53
C ASP A 110 12.58 36.44 13.25
N ASN A 111 13.53 36.24 12.33
CA ASN A 111 13.55 36.91 11.03
C ASN A 111 12.32 36.52 10.17
N GLN A 112 11.93 35.25 10.13
CA GLN A 112 10.70 34.81 9.45
C GLN A 112 9.44 35.40 10.10
N ILE A 113 9.35 35.34 11.43
CA ILE A 113 8.23 35.90 12.19
C ILE A 113 8.11 37.42 11.93
N SER A 114 9.24 38.13 11.82
CA SER A 114 9.28 39.57 11.57
C SER A 114 8.63 40.00 10.24
N LEU A 115 8.56 39.10 9.25
CA LEU A 115 7.89 39.35 7.96
C LEU A 115 6.38 39.51 8.13
N SER A 116 5.81 38.89 9.17
CA SER A 116 4.39 39.00 9.50
C SER A 116 4.05 40.20 10.39
N GLN A 117 5.03 41.02 10.78
CA GLN A 117 4.75 42.28 11.48
C GLN A 117 3.89 43.19 10.58
N ASN A 118 2.79 43.71 11.13
CA ASN A 118 1.75 44.48 10.42
C ASN A 118 0.91 43.68 9.40
N PHE A 119 1.09 42.36 9.30
CA PHE A 119 0.17 41.51 8.55
C PHE A 119 -1.12 41.32 9.34
N ARG A 120 -2.26 41.72 8.76
CA ARG A 120 -3.58 41.60 9.40
C ARG A 120 -4.16 40.19 9.34
N GLY A 121 -3.56 39.30 8.54
CA GLY A 121 -4.00 37.92 8.36
C GLY A 121 -3.43 36.98 9.43
N LYS A 122 -3.46 35.67 9.15
CA LYS A 122 -2.93 34.64 10.03
C LYS A 122 -1.61 34.06 9.50
N THR A 123 -0.62 33.92 10.36
CA THR A 123 0.63 33.21 10.03
C THR A 123 0.54 31.77 10.52
N ILE A 124 0.93 30.81 9.68
CA ILE A 124 0.96 29.38 9.98
C ILE A 124 2.29 28.82 9.48
N PHE A 125 2.97 28.04 10.32
CA PHE A 125 4.13 27.23 9.98
C PHE A 125 3.72 25.76 9.93
N ILE A 126 4.22 25.05 8.92
CA ILE A 126 4.25 23.58 8.90
C ILE A 126 5.71 23.11 8.96
N PRO A 127 5.98 21.89 9.45
CA PRO A 127 7.34 21.35 9.45
C PRO A 127 7.78 20.84 8.08
N GLY A 128 9.07 21.00 7.79
CA GLY A 128 9.80 20.27 6.76
C GLY A 128 10.76 19.25 7.36
N ASN A 129 11.51 18.54 6.52
CA ASN A 129 12.40 17.47 6.99
C ASN A 129 13.54 18.02 7.85
N HIS A 130 14.05 19.23 7.58
CA HIS A 130 15.12 19.81 8.39
C HIS A 130 14.68 20.15 9.81
N ASP A 131 13.40 20.47 10.00
CA ASP A 131 12.84 20.81 11.32
C ASP A 131 12.79 19.56 12.25
N TRP A 132 12.79 18.36 11.65
CA TRP A 132 12.86 17.06 12.36
C TRP A 132 14.29 16.65 12.75
N TYR A 133 15.34 17.23 12.17
CA TYR A 133 16.70 16.70 12.34
C TYR A 133 17.29 16.94 13.74
N ASN A 134 16.68 17.79 14.58
CA ASN A 134 17.11 18.00 15.97
C ASN A 134 16.45 17.02 16.96
N ASN A 135 16.75 15.73 16.83
CA ASN A 135 16.20 14.67 17.70
C ASN A 135 14.68 14.44 17.48
N GLY A 136 14.26 14.49 16.22
CA GLY A 136 12.91 14.12 15.78
C GLY A 136 11.82 14.96 16.45
N ILE A 137 10.81 14.26 16.98
CA ILE A 137 9.62 14.89 17.56
C ILE A 137 9.92 15.85 18.72
N LYS A 138 11.01 15.61 19.45
CA LYS A 138 11.44 16.49 20.55
C LYS A 138 11.95 17.83 20.03
N GLY A 139 12.66 17.84 18.90
CA GLY A 139 13.12 19.05 18.22
C GLY A 139 11.97 19.83 17.64
N LEU A 140 11.13 19.13 16.91
CA LEU A 140 9.92 19.69 16.34
C LEU A 140 9.03 20.35 17.41
N LYS A 141 8.84 19.70 18.56
CA LYS A 141 8.07 20.27 19.66
C LYS A 141 8.68 21.57 20.22
N ARG A 142 10.01 21.67 20.30
CA ARG A 142 10.67 22.92 20.74
C ARG A 142 10.46 24.06 19.74
N GLU A 143 10.42 23.74 18.45
CA GLU A 143 10.10 24.71 17.40
C GLU A 143 8.64 25.15 17.48
N GLU A 144 7.71 24.20 17.58
CA GLU A 144 6.28 24.45 17.76
C GLU A 144 6.04 25.40 18.95
N ASP A 145 6.62 25.08 20.11
CA ASP A 145 6.46 25.87 21.33
C ASP A 145 7.02 27.30 21.16
N TYR A 146 8.17 27.44 20.51
CA TYR A 146 8.80 28.74 20.25
C TYR A 146 7.94 29.63 19.32
N VAL A 147 7.43 29.06 18.23
CA VAL A 147 6.57 29.78 17.27
C VAL A 147 5.25 30.20 17.93
N ILE A 148 4.63 29.31 18.71
CA ILE A 148 3.38 29.61 19.43
C ILE A 148 3.59 30.74 20.44
N GLU A 149 4.71 30.73 21.18
CA GLU A 149 5.05 31.75 22.17
C GLU A 149 5.25 33.13 21.50
N LYS A 150 6.09 33.21 20.45
CA LYS A 150 6.44 34.46 19.78
C LYS A 150 5.27 35.12 19.05
N LEU A 151 4.38 34.33 18.46
CA LEU A 151 3.20 34.83 17.75
C LEU A 151 1.96 34.97 18.66
N ASN A 152 2.08 34.65 19.96
CA ASN A 152 0.97 34.59 20.91
C ASN A 152 -0.27 33.85 20.34
N GLY A 153 -0.01 32.74 19.65
CA GLY A 153 -0.98 32.12 18.77
C GLY A 153 -0.88 30.61 18.80
N LYS A 154 -1.76 29.94 19.57
CA LYS A 154 -1.83 28.47 19.68
C LYS A 154 -2.07 27.72 18.35
N SER A 155 -2.31 28.46 17.27
CA SER A 155 -2.56 27.96 15.91
C SER A 155 -1.47 28.37 14.91
N ALA A 156 -0.36 28.96 15.37
CA ALA A 156 0.71 29.45 14.51
C ALA A 156 1.61 28.33 13.96
N PHE A 157 1.59 27.13 14.54
CA PHE A 157 2.32 25.96 14.07
C PHE A 157 1.36 24.77 13.95
N SER A 158 1.41 24.04 12.82
CA SER A 158 0.55 22.88 12.57
C SER A 158 1.14 21.89 11.57
N PRO A 159 0.80 20.58 11.68
CA PRO A 159 -0.01 20.00 12.74
C PRO A 159 0.68 20.04 14.12
N ARG A 160 -0.10 20.04 15.20
CA ARG A 160 0.44 20.15 16.57
C ARG A 160 0.80 18.80 17.17
N ASN A 161 1.64 18.84 18.20
CA ASN A 161 2.08 17.68 18.98
C ASN A 161 2.79 16.60 18.15
N GLY A 162 3.25 16.94 16.94
CA GLY A 162 3.87 15.96 16.05
C GLY A 162 2.89 15.04 15.31
N CYS A 163 1.60 15.37 15.30
CA CYS A 163 0.62 14.56 14.57
C CYS A 163 0.72 14.76 13.05
N PRO A 164 0.27 13.81 12.23
CA PRO A 164 0.50 13.89 10.78
C PRO A 164 -0.40 14.86 10.03
N ILE A 165 -1.58 15.18 10.56
CA ILE A 165 -2.60 15.91 9.83
C ILE A 165 -3.43 16.81 10.74
N GLU A 166 -3.75 18.01 10.28
CA GLU A 166 -4.70 18.91 10.91
C GLU A 166 -5.57 19.58 9.83
N THR A 167 -6.90 19.57 10.02
CA THR A 167 -7.83 20.23 9.09
C THR A 167 -8.43 21.48 9.72
N ARG A 168 -8.28 22.62 9.03
CA ARG A 168 -8.80 23.94 9.43
C ARG A 168 -9.88 24.41 8.47
N LYS A 169 -11.08 24.63 9.01
CA LYS A 169 -12.17 25.30 8.29
C LYS A 169 -11.88 26.81 8.28
N ILE A 170 -11.40 27.35 7.16
CA ILE A 170 -11.08 28.78 7.04
C ILE A 170 -12.37 29.59 6.98
N ASN A 171 -13.33 29.15 6.16
CA ASN A 171 -14.68 29.72 6.10
C ASN A 171 -15.69 28.67 5.56
N LYS A 172 -16.93 29.09 5.26
CA LYS A 172 -17.99 28.19 4.76
C LYS A 172 -17.68 27.54 3.39
N LYS A 173 -16.76 28.11 2.60
CA LYS A 173 -16.43 27.70 1.23
C LYS A 173 -14.98 27.23 1.05
N LEU A 174 -14.13 27.35 2.07
CA LEU A 174 -12.70 27.03 2.00
C LEU A 174 -12.25 26.23 3.22
N THR A 175 -11.50 25.16 2.96
CA THR A 175 -10.83 24.33 3.97
C THR A 175 -9.34 24.22 3.63
N LEU A 176 -8.51 24.29 4.68
CA LEU A 176 -7.07 24.06 4.61
C LEU A 176 -6.75 22.74 5.34
N ILE A 177 -6.09 21.81 4.68
CA ILE A 177 -5.59 20.55 5.24
C ILE A 177 -4.07 20.67 5.33
N LEU A 178 -3.51 20.61 6.53
CA LEU A 178 -2.08 20.74 6.81
C LEU A 178 -1.54 19.35 7.12
N ILE A 179 -0.47 18.94 6.43
CA ILE A 179 0.12 17.60 6.54
C ILE A 179 1.60 17.71 6.86
N ASP A 180 2.01 17.03 7.93
CA ASP A 180 3.42 16.73 8.18
C ASP A 180 3.80 15.49 7.37
N THR A 181 4.38 15.73 6.19
CA THR A 181 4.83 14.64 5.31
C THR A 181 6.03 13.88 5.86
N GLU A 182 6.88 14.51 6.68
CA GLU A 182 8.05 13.84 7.26
C GLU A 182 7.61 12.82 8.32
N TRP A 183 6.47 13.02 8.98
CA TRP A 183 5.88 11.99 9.84
C TRP A 183 5.69 10.66 9.10
N VAL A 184 5.32 10.66 7.82
CA VAL A 184 5.17 9.43 7.03
C VAL A 184 6.53 8.84 6.63
N LEU A 185 7.50 9.69 6.29
CA LEU A 185 8.82 9.27 5.76
C LEU A 185 9.81 8.86 6.85
N ALA A 186 9.67 9.42 8.06
CA ALA A 186 10.57 9.18 9.17
C ALA A 186 10.56 7.71 9.64
N ASP A 187 11.71 7.25 10.11
CA ASP A 187 11.85 5.94 10.76
C ASP A 187 11.26 6.02 12.18
N TRP A 188 10.05 5.48 12.38
CA TRP A 188 9.34 5.52 13.66
C TRP A 188 10.05 4.74 14.76
N SER A 189 10.84 3.74 14.40
CA SER A 189 11.64 2.98 15.36
C SER A 189 12.82 3.79 15.92
N LYS A 190 13.16 4.93 15.30
CA LYS A 190 14.07 5.94 15.87
C LYS A 190 13.34 7.03 16.66
N ASN A 191 12.02 7.06 16.58
CA ASN A 191 11.14 8.03 17.23
C ASN A 191 9.99 7.29 17.94
N PRO A 192 10.27 6.42 18.93
CA PRO A 192 9.26 5.49 19.47
C PRO A 192 8.01 6.18 20.04
N GLY A 193 8.12 7.44 20.51
CA GLY A 193 6.99 8.25 21.00
C GLY A 193 6.33 9.16 19.95
N ILE A 194 6.54 8.92 18.64
CA ILE A 194 6.03 9.79 17.57
C ILE A 194 4.50 9.96 17.60
N ASN A 195 3.76 8.94 18.03
CA ASN A 195 2.29 8.93 18.04
C ASN A 195 1.67 8.96 19.44
N GLU A 196 2.47 9.21 20.48
CA GLU A 196 2.01 9.23 21.88
C GLU A 196 0.81 10.16 22.07
N LYS A 197 0.86 11.36 21.44
CA LYS A 197 -0.16 12.40 21.58
C LYS A 197 -1.17 12.47 20.43
N CYS A 198 -1.22 11.43 19.60
CA CYS A 198 -2.03 11.40 18.38
C CYS A 198 -3.01 10.22 18.40
N ASP A 199 -4.22 10.46 17.90
CA ASP A 199 -5.24 9.41 17.74
C ASP A 199 -4.86 8.42 16.63
N LEU A 200 -4.10 8.88 15.63
CA LEU A 200 -3.63 8.08 14.51
C LEU A 200 -2.36 7.33 14.92
N LYS A 201 -2.40 6.00 14.87
CA LYS A 201 -1.29 5.13 15.31
C LYS A 201 -0.59 4.42 14.15
N THR A 202 -1.16 4.45 12.93
CA THR A 202 -0.56 3.83 11.74
C THR A 202 -0.58 4.75 10.52
N ARG A 203 0.28 4.48 9.53
CA ARG A 203 0.30 5.21 8.25
C ARG A 203 -1.01 5.05 7.46
N GLU A 204 -1.67 3.90 7.58
CA GLU A 204 -3.00 3.70 6.96
C GLU A 204 -4.07 4.56 7.63
N ASP A 205 -4.02 4.75 8.96
CA ASP A 205 -4.97 5.65 9.64
C ASP A 205 -4.84 7.09 9.11
N PHE A 206 -3.61 7.54 8.80
CA PHE A 206 -3.38 8.83 8.14
C PHE A 206 -4.05 8.92 6.76
N TYR A 207 -3.89 7.92 5.90
CA TYR A 207 -4.52 7.93 4.57
C TYR A 207 -6.05 7.89 4.66
N THR A 208 -6.60 7.11 5.60
CA THR A 208 -8.04 7.05 5.87
C THR A 208 -8.55 8.41 6.35
N GLU A 209 -7.89 9.03 7.34
CA GLU A 209 -8.28 10.35 7.82
C GLU A 209 -8.17 11.42 6.72
N PHE A 210 -7.12 11.38 5.89
CA PHE A 210 -7.00 12.29 4.75
C PHE A 210 -8.16 12.14 3.75
N GLU A 211 -8.51 10.92 3.36
CA GLU A 211 -9.68 10.65 2.51
C GLU A 211 -10.98 11.17 3.15
N ASP A 212 -11.13 10.95 4.46
CA ASP A 212 -12.26 11.41 5.24
C ASP A 212 -12.39 12.94 5.23
N GLN A 213 -11.28 13.66 5.37
CA GLN A 213 -11.26 15.13 5.29
C GLN A 213 -11.57 15.64 3.88
N LEU A 214 -11.12 14.96 2.83
CA LEU A 214 -11.50 15.28 1.45
C LEU A 214 -13.02 15.10 1.25
N ASN A 215 -13.59 13.99 1.71
CA ASN A 215 -15.02 13.68 1.60
C ASN A 215 -15.90 14.66 2.40
N LYS A 216 -15.50 14.99 3.64
CA LYS A 216 -16.19 15.98 4.50
C LYS A 216 -16.22 17.38 3.88
N ASN A 217 -15.30 17.71 2.97
CA ASN A 217 -15.13 19.04 2.40
C ASN A 217 -15.32 19.12 0.87
N GLN A 218 -15.90 18.10 0.22
CA GLN A 218 -16.08 18.05 -1.25
C GLN A 218 -16.86 19.22 -1.87
N ASN A 219 -17.69 19.93 -1.10
CA ASN A 219 -18.46 21.09 -1.54
C ASN A 219 -17.74 22.44 -1.35
N LYS A 220 -16.47 22.40 -0.93
CA LYS A 220 -15.61 23.56 -0.65
C LYS A 220 -14.36 23.50 -1.52
N THR A 221 -13.70 24.62 -1.73
CA THR A 221 -12.31 24.60 -2.19
C THR A 221 -11.43 24.04 -1.07
N ILE A 222 -10.55 23.12 -1.40
CA ILE A 222 -9.62 22.49 -0.46
C ILE A 222 -8.19 22.87 -0.88
N VAL A 223 -7.44 23.45 0.06
CA VAL A 223 -6.00 23.62 -0.08
C VAL A 223 -5.33 22.57 0.79
N VAL A 224 -4.50 21.71 0.19
CA VAL A 224 -3.68 20.72 0.90
C VAL A 224 -2.27 21.26 0.95
N ALA A 225 -1.76 21.50 2.16
CA ALA A 225 -0.42 22.01 2.39
C ALA A 225 0.48 20.90 2.92
N THR A 226 1.56 20.64 2.19
CA THR A 226 2.60 19.66 2.51
C THR A 226 3.95 20.35 2.49
N HIS A 227 4.99 19.77 3.08
CA HIS A 227 6.35 20.21 2.78
C HIS A 227 6.83 19.56 1.48
N HIS A 228 6.74 18.24 1.41
CA HIS A 228 7.12 17.43 0.25
C HIS A 228 6.09 17.52 -0.89
N PRO A 229 6.47 17.90 -2.13
CA PRO A 229 5.58 17.90 -3.30
C PRO A 229 5.08 16.50 -3.69
N LEU A 230 3.88 16.40 -4.24
CA LEU A 230 3.41 15.14 -4.84
C LEU A 230 3.98 14.90 -6.25
N ILE A 231 4.39 15.98 -6.90
CA ILE A 231 4.98 16.03 -8.23
C ILE A 231 5.99 17.19 -8.23
N THR A 232 7.20 16.96 -8.72
CA THR A 232 8.20 18.01 -8.89
C THR A 232 9.08 17.75 -10.11
N HIS A 233 9.46 18.82 -10.81
CA HIS A 233 10.44 18.83 -11.88
C HIS A 233 11.71 19.62 -11.49
N GLY A 234 12.04 19.64 -10.19
CA GLY A 234 13.31 20.12 -9.66
C GLY A 234 14.29 18.97 -9.35
N SER A 235 15.34 19.27 -8.58
CA SER A 235 16.42 18.30 -8.33
C SER A 235 15.98 17.07 -7.53
N HIS A 236 15.05 17.25 -6.59
CA HIS A 236 14.43 16.15 -5.84
C HIS A 236 13.52 15.27 -6.70
N GLY A 237 13.12 15.78 -7.88
CA GLY A 237 12.44 15.05 -8.95
C GLY A 237 13.38 14.37 -9.96
N GLY A 238 14.70 14.54 -9.82
CA GLY A 238 15.69 14.02 -10.76
C GLY A 238 15.99 14.95 -11.96
N PHE A 239 15.55 16.21 -11.93
CA PHE A 239 15.81 17.19 -12.98
C PHE A 239 16.99 18.09 -12.61
N TYR A 240 18.09 17.97 -13.34
CA TYR A 240 19.35 18.66 -13.02
C TYR A 240 19.74 19.69 -14.07
N SER A 241 20.40 20.76 -13.63
CA SER A 241 20.99 21.78 -14.50
C SER A 241 22.26 21.27 -15.16
N TRP A 242 22.67 21.95 -16.24
CA TRP A 242 23.97 21.70 -16.87
C TRP A 242 25.14 21.82 -15.90
N GLU A 243 25.10 22.80 -15.01
CA GLU A 243 26.12 22.99 -13.97
C GLU A 243 26.26 21.74 -13.10
N LYS A 244 25.14 21.14 -12.66
CA LYS A 244 25.16 19.89 -11.88
C LYS A 244 25.62 18.67 -12.68
N GLN A 245 25.52 18.69 -14.00
CA GLN A 245 26.10 17.66 -14.87
C GLN A 245 27.61 17.83 -15.06
N LEU A 246 28.19 18.97 -14.65
CA LEU A 246 29.62 19.23 -14.71
C LEU A 246 30.28 19.15 -13.34
N PHE A 247 29.64 19.67 -12.29
CA PHE A 247 30.24 19.88 -10.97
C PHE A 247 29.48 19.05 -9.92
N PRO A 248 30.01 17.87 -9.52
CA PRO A 248 29.34 17.00 -8.57
C PRO A 248 29.56 17.40 -7.10
N LEU A 249 30.55 18.25 -6.84
CA LEU A 249 30.97 18.69 -5.50
C LEU A 249 30.80 20.20 -5.41
N GLU A 250 30.73 20.74 -4.19
CA GLU A 250 30.67 22.19 -3.95
C GLU A 250 31.89 22.94 -4.51
N ASN A 251 33.01 22.22 -4.70
CA ASN A 251 34.18 22.72 -5.40
C ASN A 251 33.94 22.74 -6.93
N LYS A 252 34.24 23.87 -7.57
CA LYS A 252 34.06 24.11 -9.03
C LYS A 252 35.05 23.34 -9.93
N ILE A 253 35.36 22.07 -9.62
CA ILE A 253 36.19 21.20 -10.47
C ILE A 253 35.26 20.40 -11.40
N PRO A 254 35.38 20.56 -12.74
CA PRO A 254 34.48 19.89 -13.68
C PRO A 254 34.83 18.40 -13.81
N LEU A 255 33.88 17.55 -13.48
CA LEU A 255 33.95 16.08 -13.58
C LEU A 255 32.72 15.54 -14.31
N PRO A 256 32.54 15.84 -15.61
CA PRO A 256 31.27 15.66 -16.33
C PRO A 256 30.71 14.22 -16.31
N ILE A 257 31.58 13.22 -16.51
CA ILE A 257 31.17 11.81 -16.52
C ILE A 257 30.73 11.37 -15.12
N LEU A 258 31.52 11.73 -14.10
CA LEU A 258 31.23 11.38 -12.70
C LEU A 258 29.97 12.09 -12.20
N ALA A 259 29.81 13.38 -12.52
CA ALA A 259 28.66 14.18 -12.15
C ALA A 259 27.37 13.67 -12.78
N THR A 260 27.40 13.37 -14.08
CA THR A 260 26.27 12.72 -14.76
C THR A 260 25.93 11.36 -14.14
N GLY A 261 26.95 10.56 -13.80
CA GLY A 261 26.76 9.29 -13.10
C GLY A 261 26.10 9.45 -11.73
N ILE A 262 26.55 10.39 -10.91
CA ILE A 262 25.97 10.67 -9.58
C ILE A 262 24.52 11.13 -9.70
N ASN A 263 24.24 12.03 -10.64
CA ASN A 263 22.89 12.53 -10.88
C ASN A 263 21.95 11.44 -11.38
N LEU A 264 22.41 10.56 -12.29
CA LEU A 264 21.66 9.40 -12.72
C LEU A 264 21.35 8.50 -11.53
N ILE A 265 22.36 8.14 -10.72
CA ILE A 265 22.19 7.34 -9.50
C ILE A 265 21.19 7.99 -8.53
N ARG A 266 21.22 9.32 -8.34
CA ARG A 266 20.26 10.01 -7.47
C ARG A 266 18.84 9.96 -8.04
N ALA A 267 18.68 10.21 -9.35
CA ALA A 267 17.37 10.19 -10.03
C ALA A 267 16.75 8.79 -10.10
N THR A 268 17.55 7.75 -10.30
CA THR A 268 17.05 6.37 -10.47
C THR A 268 17.13 5.54 -9.20
N GLY A 269 18.05 5.91 -8.30
CA GLY A 269 18.38 5.11 -7.13
C GLY A 269 17.39 5.30 -5.99
N GLY A 270 16.92 6.51 -5.67
CA GLY A 270 16.08 6.70 -4.48
C GLY A 270 16.84 6.50 -3.16
N ILE A 271 18.14 6.79 -3.17
CA ILE A 271 19.07 6.59 -2.04
C ILE A 271 18.70 7.48 -0.86
N THR A 272 18.28 8.71 -1.12
CA THR A 272 17.76 9.61 -0.09
C THR A 272 16.24 9.50 -0.02
N HIS A 273 15.69 9.40 1.19
CA HIS A 273 14.25 9.38 1.44
C HIS A 273 13.56 10.72 1.15
N GLN A 274 14.35 11.76 0.86
CA GLN A 274 13.91 13.12 0.52
C GLN A 274 13.73 13.32 -1.01
N ASP A 275 14.18 12.38 -1.83
CA ASP A 275 13.94 12.42 -3.29
C ASP A 275 12.75 11.55 -3.65
N ILE A 276 11.92 12.00 -4.61
CA ILE A 276 10.69 11.30 -5.01
C ILE A 276 10.97 9.91 -5.63
N SER A 277 12.21 9.67 -6.06
CA SER A 277 12.68 8.37 -6.55
C SER A 277 12.76 7.30 -5.44
N ASN A 278 12.74 7.69 -4.17
CA ASN A 278 12.69 6.77 -3.05
C ASN A 278 11.32 6.10 -2.91
N GLN A 279 11.30 4.78 -2.68
CA GLN A 279 10.07 4.00 -2.62
C GLN A 279 9.05 4.49 -1.57
N ASN A 280 9.50 4.98 -0.40
CA ASN A 280 8.59 5.43 0.67
C ASN A 280 7.95 6.77 0.32
N TYR A 281 8.74 7.72 -0.19
CA TYR A 281 8.24 9.01 -0.65
C TYR A 281 7.36 8.85 -1.88
N LYS A 282 7.77 8.01 -2.84
CA LYS A 282 6.93 7.65 -3.96
C LYS A 282 5.58 7.11 -3.52
N ASN A 283 5.54 6.17 -2.58
CA ASN A 283 4.29 5.61 -2.05
C ASN A 283 3.40 6.68 -1.42
N LEU A 284 3.96 7.58 -0.59
CA LEU A 284 3.24 8.74 -0.04
C LEU A 284 2.64 9.60 -1.15
N ALA A 285 3.46 10.01 -2.12
CA ALA A 285 3.03 10.87 -3.21
C ALA A 285 1.93 10.22 -4.05
N ASP A 286 2.13 8.96 -4.45
CA ASP A 286 1.21 8.18 -5.26
C ASP A 286 -0.13 7.91 -4.54
N ARG A 287 -0.09 7.62 -3.24
CA ARG A 287 -1.29 7.41 -2.42
C ARG A 287 -2.11 8.69 -2.29
N LEU A 288 -1.47 9.83 -1.98
CA LEU A 288 -2.16 11.12 -1.90
C LEU A 288 -2.71 11.57 -3.25
N LYS A 289 -1.95 11.44 -4.35
CA LYS A 289 -2.44 11.73 -5.71
C LYS A 289 -3.67 10.89 -6.05
N THR A 290 -3.65 9.61 -5.69
CA THR A 290 -4.77 8.69 -5.95
C THR A 290 -6.04 9.10 -5.19
N LEU A 291 -5.92 9.51 -3.92
CA LEU A 291 -7.05 9.97 -3.10
C LEU A 291 -7.62 11.33 -3.56
N ILE A 292 -6.78 12.18 -4.17
CA ILE A 292 -7.18 13.44 -4.78
C ILE A 292 -7.80 13.23 -6.18
N GLY A 293 -7.41 12.17 -6.90
CA GLY A 293 -7.91 11.85 -8.24
C GLY A 293 -9.45 11.83 -8.32
N GLY A 294 -10.01 12.44 -9.37
CA GLY A 294 -11.45 12.64 -9.54
C GLY A 294 -12.01 13.88 -8.82
N ARG A 295 -11.21 14.62 -8.04
CA ARG A 295 -11.66 15.80 -7.26
C ARG A 295 -11.18 17.10 -7.88
N LYS A 296 -12.08 17.82 -8.54
CA LYS A 296 -11.79 19.10 -9.22
C LYS A 296 -11.80 20.34 -8.31
N ASN A 297 -11.73 20.16 -6.98
CA ASN A 297 -11.83 21.24 -5.98
C ASN A 297 -10.60 21.32 -5.05
N VAL A 298 -9.50 20.63 -5.39
CA VAL A 298 -8.30 20.51 -4.55
C VAL A 298 -7.11 21.21 -5.22
N VAL A 299 -6.35 21.99 -4.44
CA VAL A 299 -5.04 22.53 -4.82
C VAL A 299 -4.01 22.05 -3.79
N VAL A 300 -2.87 21.56 -4.26
CA VAL A 300 -1.75 21.12 -3.40
C VAL A 300 -0.65 22.17 -3.42
N VAL A 301 -0.15 22.56 -2.25
CA VAL A 301 0.92 23.54 -2.07
C VAL A 301 2.07 22.93 -1.28
N SER A 302 3.33 23.15 -1.70
CA SER A 302 4.52 22.54 -1.09
C SER A 302 5.78 23.40 -1.13
N GLY A 303 6.81 23.04 -0.34
CA GLY A 303 8.00 23.88 -0.11
C GLY A 303 9.37 23.20 -0.18
N HIS A 304 9.46 21.89 -0.42
CA HIS A 304 10.71 21.13 -0.35
C HIS A 304 11.75 21.49 -1.42
N ASP A 305 11.34 21.60 -2.69
CA ASP A 305 12.27 21.96 -3.76
C ASP A 305 12.63 23.45 -3.71
N HIS A 306 13.91 23.74 -3.88
CA HIS A 306 14.52 25.08 -3.77
C HIS A 306 14.18 26.04 -4.94
N ASN A 307 12.94 26.02 -5.41
CA ASN A 307 12.44 26.72 -6.60
C ASN A 307 10.91 26.96 -6.55
N LEU A 308 10.39 27.62 -7.59
CA LEU A 308 8.97 27.84 -7.80
C LEU A 308 8.47 27.00 -8.97
N GLN A 309 7.35 26.30 -8.81
CA GLN A 309 6.74 25.52 -9.89
C GLN A 309 5.21 25.56 -9.83
N TYR A 310 4.58 25.56 -11.00
CA TYR A 310 3.21 25.12 -11.18
C TYR A 310 3.20 23.90 -12.08
N ILE A 311 2.59 22.81 -11.61
CA ILE A 311 2.51 21.54 -12.33
C ILE A 311 1.06 21.08 -12.41
N GLU A 312 0.62 20.78 -13.63
CA GLU A 312 -0.72 20.26 -13.90
C GLU A 312 -0.63 18.85 -14.50
N GLN A 313 -1.11 17.85 -13.75
CA GLN A 313 -1.13 16.45 -14.18
C GLN A 313 -2.45 15.79 -13.79
N GLY A 314 -3.29 15.45 -14.77
CA GLY A 314 -4.63 14.90 -14.53
C GLY A 314 -5.49 15.88 -13.72
N ASP A 315 -6.04 15.43 -12.59
CA ASP A 315 -6.77 16.28 -11.63
C ASP A 315 -5.88 16.96 -10.59
N ILE A 316 -4.57 16.68 -10.58
CA ILE A 316 -3.65 17.27 -9.60
C ILE A 316 -3.24 18.67 -10.05
N ARG A 317 -3.36 19.63 -9.13
CA ARG A 317 -2.92 21.03 -9.28
C ARG A 317 -1.86 21.29 -8.22
N GLN A 318 -0.59 21.14 -8.57
CA GLN A 318 0.53 21.27 -7.64
C GLN A 318 1.18 22.64 -7.79
N ILE A 319 1.37 23.33 -6.67
CA ILE A 319 2.13 24.57 -6.53
C ILE A 319 3.32 24.25 -5.63
N VAL A 320 4.53 24.50 -6.11
CA VAL A 320 5.76 24.41 -5.34
C VAL A 320 6.27 25.83 -5.13
N SER A 321 6.53 26.22 -3.89
CA SER A 321 6.96 27.55 -3.51
C SER A 321 8.09 27.51 -2.48
N GLY A 322 9.14 26.72 -2.75
CA GLY A 322 10.26 26.49 -1.85
C GLY A 322 11.50 27.35 -2.16
N ALA A 323 11.32 28.58 -2.64
CA ALA A 323 12.45 29.45 -3.01
C ALA A 323 12.68 30.58 -1.99
N GLY A 324 12.39 30.33 -0.70
CA GLY A 324 12.42 31.37 0.33
C GLY A 324 13.83 31.89 0.63
N SER A 325 14.82 31.01 0.65
CA SER A 325 16.20 31.37 0.99
C SER A 325 17.28 30.65 0.17
N LYS A 326 16.94 29.59 -0.56
CA LYS A 326 17.84 28.94 -1.53
C LYS A 326 17.29 29.02 -2.95
N THR A 327 18.15 28.65 -3.90
CA THR A 327 17.86 28.68 -5.33
C THR A 327 18.36 27.41 -6.00
N GLU A 328 17.53 26.79 -6.83
CA GLU A 328 17.89 25.63 -7.62
C GLU A 328 17.13 25.60 -8.95
N SER A 329 17.73 24.98 -9.98
CA SER A 329 17.08 24.89 -11.28
C SER A 329 15.87 23.94 -11.28
N ALA A 330 14.89 24.23 -12.14
CA ALA A 330 13.73 23.39 -12.41
C ALA A 330 13.38 23.42 -13.91
N GLN A 331 12.42 22.60 -14.33
CA GLN A 331 11.98 22.54 -15.72
C GLN A 331 10.44 22.52 -15.84
N ALA A 332 9.90 23.25 -16.82
CA ALA A 332 8.51 23.10 -17.22
C ALA A 332 8.37 21.93 -18.22
N VAL A 333 7.76 20.83 -17.76
CA VAL A 333 7.65 19.60 -18.56
C VAL A 333 6.33 19.54 -19.32
N GLY A 334 5.22 19.78 -18.63
CA GLY A 334 3.87 19.78 -19.18
C GLY A 334 3.56 21.02 -20.02
N ASN A 335 2.54 20.92 -20.88
CA ASN A 335 2.12 22.03 -21.75
C ASN A 335 1.67 23.26 -20.96
N HIS A 336 1.24 23.07 -19.72
CA HIS A 336 0.60 24.07 -18.88
C HIS A 336 1.42 24.44 -17.65
N ASP A 337 2.63 23.88 -17.54
CA ASP A 337 3.52 24.03 -16.40
C ASP A 337 4.27 25.36 -16.45
N PHE A 338 4.78 25.77 -15.29
CA PHE A 338 5.69 26.88 -15.12
C PHE A 338 6.76 26.51 -14.10
N SER A 339 7.99 27.00 -14.28
CA SER A 339 9.04 26.88 -13.28
C SER A 339 9.97 28.09 -13.23
N PHE A 340 10.51 28.41 -12.07
CA PHE A 340 11.51 29.46 -11.86
C PHE A 340 12.45 29.08 -10.72
N GLY A 341 13.76 29.13 -10.94
CA GLY A 341 14.77 28.59 -10.04
C GLY A 341 15.52 29.60 -9.17
N LYS A 342 14.99 30.81 -8.97
CA LYS A 342 15.54 31.82 -8.06
C LYS A 342 14.54 32.20 -6.96
N ASN A 343 14.95 33.04 -6.01
CA ASN A 343 14.13 33.41 -4.87
C ASN A 343 12.80 34.06 -5.28
N GLY A 344 11.74 33.70 -4.58
CA GLY A 344 10.39 34.13 -4.90
C GLY A 344 9.33 33.50 -4.00
N TYR A 345 8.07 33.84 -4.25
CA TYR A 345 6.92 33.29 -3.52
C TYR A 345 5.70 33.13 -4.43
N ALA A 346 4.70 32.38 -3.97
CA ALA A 346 3.42 32.23 -4.64
C ALA A 346 2.27 32.87 -3.84
N GLU A 347 1.34 33.50 -4.54
CA GLU A 347 0.08 34.03 -4.02
C GLU A 347 -1.08 33.20 -4.61
N LEU A 348 -1.90 32.56 -3.77
CA LEU A 348 -3.08 31.81 -4.18
C LEU A 348 -4.34 32.54 -3.72
N LYS A 349 -5.09 33.10 -4.67
CA LYS A 349 -6.36 33.80 -4.46
C LYS A 349 -7.53 32.85 -4.66
N ILE A 350 -8.49 32.88 -3.73
CA ILE A 350 -9.70 32.06 -3.78
C ILE A 350 -10.92 32.97 -3.76
N SER A 351 -11.79 32.78 -4.73
CA SER A 351 -13.01 33.57 -4.93
C SER A 351 -14.23 32.97 -4.22
N LYS A 352 -15.30 33.76 -4.12
CA LYS A 352 -16.59 33.34 -3.55
C LYS A 352 -17.22 32.20 -4.35
N SER A 353 -17.02 32.18 -5.65
CA SER A 353 -17.50 31.13 -6.56
C SER A 353 -16.75 29.81 -6.41
N GLY A 354 -15.57 29.81 -5.77
CA GLY A 354 -14.70 28.65 -5.60
C GLY A 354 -13.58 28.57 -6.65
N ASN A 355 -13.52 29.51 -7.59
CA ASN A 355 -12.38 29.64 -8.50
C ASN A 355 -11.13 29.99 -7.70
N ALA A 356 -9.99 29.42 -8.10
CA ALA A 356 -8.70 29.69 -7.50
C ALA A 356 -7.67 30.08 -8.56
N GLU A 357 -6.86 31.09 -8.27
CA GLU A 357 -5.83 31.61 -9.16
C GLU A 357 -4.51 31.73 -8.41
N VAL A 358 -3.45 31.20 -9.00
CA VAL A 358 -2.09 31.34 -8.48
C VAL A 358 -1.33 32.42 -9.24
N SER A 359 -0.54 33.22 -8.54
CA SER A 359 0.44 34.16 -9.09
C SER A 359 1.81 33.89 -8.46
N PHE A 360 2.86 33.77 -9.27
CA PHE A 360 4.24 33.63 -8.80
C PHE A 360 5.00 34.94 -8.97
N PHE A 361 5.79 35.27 -7.97
CA PHE A 361 6.55 36.50 -7.92
C PHE A 361 8.02 36.24 -7.66
N SER A 362 8.91 36.97 -8.33
CA SER A 362 10.33 37.00 -7.97
C SER A 362 10.55 37.89 -6.75
N LEU A 363 11.56 37.55 -5.96
CA LEU A 363 12.09 38.43 -4.91
C LEU A 363 13.46 38.95 -5.38
N ASN A 364 13.57 40.27 -5.51
CA ASN A 364 14.82 40.98 -5.71
C ASN A 364 14.88 42.19 -4.76
N GLN A 365 16.06 42.81 -4.65
CA GLN A 365 16.35 43.88 -3.69
C GLN A 365 15.52 45.17 -3.90
N GLU A 366 14.91 45.38 -5.07
CA GLU A 366 14.21 46.62 -5.40
C GLU A 366 12.69 46.47 -5.51
N LYS A 367 12.19 45.36 -6.08
CA LYS A 367 10.76 45.13 -6.33
C LYS A 367 10.39 43.66 -6.58
N SER A 368 9.14 43.31 -6.29
CA SER A 368 8.56 42.01 -6.62
C SER A 368 7.90 42.06 -8.01
N ASP A 369 8.37 41.23 -8.96
CA ASP A 369 7.83 41.17 -10.33
C ASP A 369 6.98 39.90 -10.54
N LEU A 370 5.83 40.06 -11.20
CA LEU A 370 4.95 38.93 -11.56
C LEU A 370 5.59 38.07 -12.66
N LEU A 371 5.85 36.81 -12.36
CA LEU A 371 6.50 35.85 -13.27
C LEU A 371 5.49 35.00 -14.05
N PHE A 372 4.38 34.62 -13.39
CA PHE A 372 3.36 33.75 -13.95
C PHE A 372 2.04 33.91 -13.19
N ARG A 373 0.92 33.80 -13.90
CA ARG A 373 -0.42 33.74 -13.31
C ARG A 373 -1.29 32.73 -14.03
N LYS A 374 -2.07 31.96 -13.27
CA LYS A 374 -3.01 30.99 -13.83
C LYS A 374 -4.20 30.70 -12.92
N THR A 375 -5.39 30.59 -13.52
CA THR A 375 -6.54 29.98 -12.87
C THR A 375 -6.32 28.48 -12.74
N VAL A 376 -6.18 28.00 -11.50
CA VAL A 376 -5.87 26.59 -11.19
C VAL A 376 -7.13 25.78 -10.91
N LEU A 377 -8.19 26.43 -10.43
CA LEU A 377 -9.53 25.88 -10.32
C LEU A 377 -10.52 26.85 -10.97
N GLY A 378 -11.32 26.38 -11.93
CA GLY A 378 -12.35 27.15 -12.60
C GLY A 378 -13.68 26.39 -12.64
N LYS A 379 -14.79 27.06 -12.40
CA LYS A 379 -16.12 26.51 -12.66
C LYS A 379 -16.38 26.49 -14.17
N GLU A 380 -16.68 25.31 -14.71
CA GLU A 380 -17.44 25.21 -15.95
C GLU A 380 -18.85 25.80 -15.69
N GLU A 381 -19.27 26.78 -16.48
CA GLU A 381 -20.66 27.24 -16.49
C GLU A 381 -21.56 26.09 -16.97
N LYS A 382 -22.11 25.33 -16.02
CA LYS A 382 -23.07 24.29 -16.35
C LYS A 382 -24.41 24.94 -16.70
N ILE A 383 -24.86 24.75 -17.94
CA ILE A 383 -26.21 25.11 -18.37
C ILE A 383 -27.19 24.37 -17.44
N ALA A 384 -28.03 25.13 -16.73
CA ALA A 384 -29.05 24.55 -15.86
C ALA A 384 -30.03 23.74 -16.71
N LYS A 385 -29.93 22.41 -16.65
CA LYS A 385 -30.90 21.52 -17.30
C LYS A 385 -32.24 21.66 -16.59
N ASP A 386 -33.32 21.87 -17.35
CA ASP A 386 -34.67 21.89 -16.78
C ASP A 386 -35.12 20.45 -16.50
N TYR A 387 -35.25 20.12 -15.22
CA TYR A 387 -35.72 18.82 -14.77
C TYR A 387 -37.21 18.89 -14.45
N GLN A 388 -37.97 17.86 -14.82
CA GLN A 388 -39.41 17.80 -14.54
C GLN A 388 -39.69 17.87 -13.03
N LYS A 389 -40.75 18.59 -12.66
CA LYS A 389 -41.18 18.76 -11.27
C LYS A 389 -42.13 17.64 -10.81
N ASN A 390 -42.91 17.09 -11.74
CA ASN A 390 -43.89 16.04 -11.48
C ASN A 390 -43.56 14.81 -12.31
N PHE A 391 -43.67 13.64 -11.70
CA PHE A 391 -43.49 12.34 -12.34
C PHE A 391 -44.55 11.36 -11.83
N ALA A 392 -44.76 10.27 -12.56
CA ALA A 392 -45.72 9.23 -12.19
C ALA A 392 -45.43 8.68 -10.77
N PRO A 393 -46.45 8.19 -10.02
CA PRO A 393 -46.24 7.69 -8.67
C PRO A 393 -45.35 6.45 -8.61
N ASN A 394 -45.33 5.63 -9.68
CA ASN A 394 -44.52 4.44 -9.79
C ASN A 394 -43.77 4.41 -11.13
N SER A 395 -42.65 3.69 -11.17
CA SER A 395 -41.90 3.35 -12.38
C SER A 395 -41.55 1.87 -12.40
N GLN A 396 -41.45 1.35 -13.63
CA GLN A 396 -40.90 0.03 -13.90
C GLN A 396 -39.39 0.17 -14.14
N ALA A 397 -38.58 -0.28 -13.18
CA ALA A 397 -37.13 -0.11 -13.21
C ALA A 397 -36.41 -1.43 -12.86
N SER A 398 -35.16 -1.54 -13.31
CA SER A 398 -34.24 -2.62 -12.96
C SER A 398 -32.88 -2.02 -12.57
N ILE A 399 -32.03 -2.79 -11.90
CA ILE A 399 -30.70 -2.32 -11.47
C ILE A 399 -29.77 -2.22 -12.69
N TYR A 400 -29.81 -3.25 -13.54
CA TYR A 400 -29.06 -3.35 -14.79
C TYR A 400 -30.00 -3.46 -15.98
N ASP A 401 -29.49 -3.07 -17.15
CA ASP A 401 -30.14 -3.38 -18.42
C ASP A 401 -30.01 -4.88 -18.73
N SER A 402 -30.99 -5.44 -19.45
CA SER A 402 -30.99 -6.87 -19.83
C SER A 402 -29.77 -7.29 -20.65
N ALA A 403 -29.17 -6.36 -21.40
CA ALA A 403 -27.94 -6.60 -22.15
C ALA A 403 -26.73 -6.87 -21.24
N MET A 404 -26.72 -6.37 -20.01
CA MET A 404 -25.61 -6.57 -19.06
C MET A 404 -25.65 -7.97 -18.43
N THR A 405 -26.84 -8.54 -18.24
CA THR A 405 -27.07 -9.79 -17.52
C THR A 405 -27.21 -11.01 -18.43
N LYS A 406 -27.49 -10.82 -19.73
CA LYS A 406 -27.60 -11.90 -20.70
C LYS A 406 -26.23 -12.50 -21.03
N LYS A 407 -26.01 -13.76 -20.67
CA LYS A 407 -24.79 -14.54 -20.98
C LYS A 407 -25.14 -15.80 -21.75
N ASN A 408 -24.14 -16.40 -22.39
CA ASN A 408 -24.30 -17.71 -23.05
C ASN A 408 -24.01 -18.85 -22.06
N LYS A 409 -24.46 -20.07 -22.37
CA LYS A 409 -24.31 -21.24 -21.50
C LYS A 409 -22.85 -21.57 -21.15
N PHE A 410 -21.91 -21.30 -22.06
CA PHE A 410 -20.49 -21.53 -21.80
C PHE A 410 -19.93 -20.54 -20.77
N TYR A 411 -20.28 -19.26 -20.89
CA TYR A 411 -19.93 -18.25 -19.90
C TYR A 411 -20.54 -18.59 -18.54
N GLU A 412 -21.81 -19.00 -18.49
CA GLU A 412 -22.47 -19.43 -17.24
C GLU A 412 -21.83 -20.67 -16.62
N PHE A 413 -21.37 -21.62 -17.44
CA PHE A 413 -20.64 -22.79 -16.95
C PHE A 413 -19.32 -22.39 -16.28
N LEU A 414 -18.55 -21.49 -16.89
CA LEU A 414 -17.26 -21.04 -16.35
C LEU A 414 -17.44 -20.14 -15.14
N TRP A 415 -18.28 -19.12 -15.25
CA TRP A 415 -18.35 -18.02 -14.29
C TRP A 415 -19.53 -18.10 -13.34
N GLY A 416 -20.53 -18.94 -13.60
CA GLY A 416 -21.74 -19.10 -12.78
C GLY A 416 -22.96 -18.46 -13.40
N LYS A 417 -24.16 -18.80 -12.90
CA LYS A 417 -25.44 -18.15 -13.25
C LYS A 417 -25.76 -16.97 -12.34
N HIS A 418 -25.33 -17.04 -11.08
CA HIS A 418 -25.55 -16.02 -10.05
C HIS A 418 -27.04 -15.63 -9.89
N TYR A 419 -27.31 -14.39 -9.45
CA TYR A 419 -28.64 -13.74 -9.42
C TYR A 419 -28.87 -12.78 -10.59
N ARG A 420 -28.20 -12.97 -11.74
CA ARG A 420 -28.27 -12.06 -12.90
C ARG A 420 -29.70 -11.66 -13.30
N GLU A 421 -30.62 -12.61 -13.27
CA GLU A 421 -32.02 -12.35 -13.64
C GLU A 421 -32.64 -11.26 -12.76
N TYR A 422 -32.39 -11.27 -11.45
CA TYR A 422 -32.94 -10.27 -10.51
C TYR A 422 -32.41 -8.86 -10.73
N TYR A 423 -31.17 -8.72 -11.21
CA TYR A 423 -30.59 -7.42 -11.52
C TYR A 423 -31.23 -6.77 -12.75
N SER A 424 -31.68 -7.57 -13.73
CA SER A 424 -32.34 -7.08 -14.95
C SER A 424 -33.86 -7.20 -14.96
N LYS A 425 -34.46 -7.84 -13.95
CA LYS A 425 -35.92 -7.97 -13.83
C LYS A 425 -36.50 -6.60 -13.50
N LYS A 426 -37.44 -6.14 -14.32
CA LYS A 426 -38.19 -4.90 -14.05
C LYS A 426 -39.12 -5.15 -12.88
N ILE A 427 -39.06 -4.25 -11.90
CA ILE A 427 -39.91 -4.26 -10.71
C ILE A 427 -40.74 -2.99 -10.67
N ASN A 428 -41.97 -3.09 -10.16
CA ASN A 428 -42.82 -1.94 -9.92
C ASN A 428 -42.43 -1.25 -8.61
N VAL A 429 -41.83 -0.05 -8.68
CA VAL A 429 -41.32 0.68 -7.51
C VAL A 429 -41.89 2.09 -7.46
N LYS A 430 -42.12 2.60 -6.25
CA LYS A 430 -42.57 3.98 -6.03
C LYS A 430 -41.48 4.98 -6.40
N ASN A 431 -41.89 6.07 -7.04
CA ASN A 431 -41.01 7.19 -7.35
C ASN A 431 -40.93 8.13 -6.15
N LEU A 432 -39.72 8.60 -5.83
CA LEU A 432 -39.48 9.45 -4.67
C LEU A 432 -39.17 10.90 -5.05
N ALA A 433 -40.08 11.78 -4.67
CA ALA A 433 -39.94 13.24 -4.79
C ALA A 433 -39.27 13.83 -3.55
N LEU A 434 -38.02 14.27 -3.70
CA LEU A 434 -37.20 14.78 -2.61
C LEU A 434 -37.67 16.17 -2.13
N ASP A 435 -38.38 16.93 -2.96
CA ASP A 435 -38.96 18.22 -2.57
C ASP A 435 -40.20 18.10 -1.66
N THR A 436 -40.83 16.92 -1.59
CA THR A 436 -42.00 16.64 -0.76
C THR A 436 -41.73 15.63 0.35
N LEU A 437 -40.71 14.76 0.19
CA LEU A 437 -40.24 13.82 1.22
C LEU A 437 -39.97 14.55 2.55
N PHE A 438 -40.61 14.12 3.62
CA PHE A 438 -40.52 14.74 4.96
C PHE A 438 -40.76 16.26 4.97
N GLY A 439 -41.66 16.76 4.12
CA GLY A 439 -41.93 18.20 3.96
C GLY A 439 -40.86 18.94 3.14
N GLY A 440 -40.00 18.20 2.46
CA GLY A 440 -38.91 18.64 1.57
C GLY A 440 -37.53 18.52 2.21
N VAL A 441 -36.66 17.71 1.61
CA VAL A 441 -35.27 17.50 2.06
C VAL A 441 -34.26 18.35 1.28
N LYS A 442 -33.11 18.61 1.89
CA LYS A 442 -31.93 19.20 1.24
C LYS A 442 -30.89 18.13 0.97
N THR A 443 -30.24 18.20 -0.18
CA THR A 443 -29.06 17.40 -0.50
C THR A 443 -27.82 18.03 0.14
N ASP A 444 -27.10 17.26 0.97
CA ASP A 444 -25.88 17.72 1.66
C ASP A 444 -24.63 17.31 0.89
N ARG A 445 -24.26 16.03 0.97
CA ARG A 445 -22.94 15.56 0.52
C ARG A 445 -23.03 14.15 -0.06
N ALA A 446 -22.33 13.92 -1.17
CA ALA A 446 -22.14 12.58 -1.71
C ALA A 446 -21.19 11.76 -0.80
N GLY A 447 -21.29 10.46 -0.87
CA GLY A 447 -20.46 9.53 -0.15
C GLY A 447 -20.66 8.12 -0.67
N GLY A 448 -20.56 7.17 0.25
CA GLY A 448 -20.64 5.75 -0.04
C GLY A 448 -19.24 5.18 -0.19
N GLY A 449 -19.06 3.97 0.36
CA GLY A 449 -17.75 3.33 0.47
C GLY A 449 -17.15 2.95 -0.87
N HIS A 450 -16.24 2.00 -0.83
CA HIS A 450 -15.43 1.54 -1.96
C HIS A 450 -16.22 1.07 -3.20
N GLN A 451 -17.51 0.75 -3.08
CA GLN A 451 -18.30 0.13 -4.15
C GLN A 451 -19.61 0.85 -4.49
N THR A 452 -20.17 1.61 -3.54
CA THR A 452 -21.56 2.11 -3.63
C THR A 452 -21.59 3.64 -3.65
N LYS A 453 -22.44 4.24 -4.48
CA LYS A 453 -22.73 5.69 -4.46
C LYS A 453 -23.81 5.96 -3.41
N SER A 454 -23.59 6.91 -2.50
CA SER A 454 -24.65 7.38 -1.60
C SER A 454 -24.71 8.90 -1.52
N LEU A 455 -25.87 9.45 -1.18
CA LEU A 455 -26.09 10.88 -1.02
C LEU A 455 -26.82 11.14 0.30
N ARG A 456 -26.27 12.01 1.14
CA ARG A 456 -26.90 12.42 2.39
C ARG A 456 -28.01 13.44 2.13
N LEU A 457 -29.12 13.23 2.80
CA LEU A 457 -30.30 14.07 2.79
C LEU A 457 -30.54 14.61 4.20
N GLU A 458 -30.94 15.87 4.30
CA GLU A 458 -31.25 16.53 5.56
C GLU A 458 -32.69 17.04 5.53
N THR A 459 -33.48 16.69 6.54
CA THR A 459 -34.85 17.18 6.72
C THR A 459 -34.87 18.60 7.28
N LYS A 460 -36.02 19.28 7.24
CA LYS A 460 -36.18 20.61 7.87
C LYS A 460 -35.97 20.60 9.39
N ASN A 461 -36.23 19.47 10.04
CA ASN A 461 -36.09 19.28 11.48
C ASN A 461 -34.67 18.81 11.88
N GLY A 462 -33.74 18.70 10.92
CA GLY A 462 -32.34 18.34 11.17
C GLY A 462 -32.03 16.83 11.13
N ASN A 463 -33.02 15.94 11.03
CA ASN A 463 -32.79 14.51 10.85
C ASN A 463 -32.06 14.22 9.53
N GLU A 464 -31.07 13.33 9.55
CA GLU A 464 -30.30 12.92 8.38
C GLU A 464 -30.71 11.53 7.86
N TYR A 465 -30.85 11.44 6.54
CA TYR A 465 -31.12 10.21 5.80
C TYR A 465 -30.03 10.02 4.75
N VAL A 466 -29.95 8.81 4.19
CA VAL A 466 -29.08 8.52 3.06
C VAL A 466 -29.86 7.81 1.98
N ILE A 467 -29.67 8.24 0.73
CA ILE A 467 -30.04 7.44 -0.44
C ILE A 467 -28.80 6.68 -0.94
N ARG A 468 -28.91 5.37 -1.11
CA ARG A 468 -27.82 4.48 -1.48
C ARG A 468 -28.19 3.73 -2.75
N ALA A 469 -27.39 3.90 -3.82
CA ALA A 469 -27.66 3.28 -5.11
C ALA A 469 -27.54 1.75 -5.02
N LEU A 470 -28.46 1.01 -5.63
CA LEU A 470 -28.35 -0.45 -5.74
C LEU A 470 -27.29 -0.85 -6.77
N ARG A 471 -27.11 -0.02 -7.81
CA ARG A 471 -26.07 -0.21 -8.82
C ARG A 471 -24.69 0.06 -8.22
N LYS A 472 -23.87 -0.99 -8.15
CA LYS A 472 -22.47 -0.94 -7.71
C LYS A 472 -21.56 -0.32 -8.77
N SER A 473 -20.36 0.08 -8.36
CA SER A 473 -19.31 0.59 -9.23
C SER A 473 -18.07 -0.31 -9.16
N GLY A 474 -17.85 -1.11 -10.21
CA GLY A 474 -16.67 -1.97 -10.33
C GLY A 474 -15.36 -1.17 -10.34
N VAL A 475 -15.34 -0.04 -11.04
CA VAL A 475 -14.15 0.84 -11.09
C VAL A 475 -13.78 1.47 -9.74
N ARG A 476 -14.75 1.87 -8.90
CA ARG A 476 -14.45 2.39 -7.56
C ARG A 476 -13.88 1.29 -6.65
N PHE A 477 -14.37 0.06 -6.79
CA PHE A 477 -13.84 -1.07 -6.05
C PHE A 477 -12.39 -1.36 -6.42
N LEU A 478 -12.09 -1.44 -7.72
CA LEU A 478 -10.72 -1.64 -8.19
C LEU A 478 -9.78 -0.52 -7.71
N GLN A 479 -10.23 0.74 -7.79
CA GLN A 479 -9.45 1.88 -7.34
C GLN A 479 -9.08 1.82 -5.86
N SER A 480 -10.05 1.44 -5.02
CA SER A 480 -9.91 1.50 -3.57
C SER A 480 -9.24 0.28 -2.95
N VAL A 481 -9.44 -0.90 -3.56
CA VAL A 481 -8.94 -2.18 -3.04
C VAL A 481 -7.68 -2.66 -3.76
N ALA A 482 -7.65 -2.63 -5.09
CA ALA A 482 -6.55 -3.17 -5.88
C ALA A 482 -5.48 -2.12 -6.25
N PHE A 483 -5.90 -0.91 -6.62
CA PHE A 483 -5.01 0.13 -7.17
C PHE A 483 -4.88 1.33 -6.23
N LYS A 484 -4.51 1.06 -4.99
CA LYS A 484 -4.40 2.09 -3.93
C LYS A 484 -3.44 3.25 -4.27
N ASN A 485 -2.42 2.98 -5.09
CA ASN A 485 -1.34 3.91 -5.39
C ASN A 485 -1.37 4.41 -6.84
N GLN A 486 -2.42 4.11 -7.60
CA GLN A 486 -2.54 4.58 -8.97
C GLN A 486 -4.00 4.92 -9.26
N TYR A 487 -4.24 6.12 -9.78
CA TYR A 487 -5.57 6.47 -10.29
C TYR A 487 -5.85 5.75 -11.61
N VAL A 488 -6.88 4.90 -11.62
CA VAL A 488 -7.20 4.00 -12.74
C VAL A 488 -8.66 4.05 -13.18
N ILE A 489 -9.53 4.83 -12.53
CA ILE A 489 -10.98 4.86 -12.84
C ILE A 489 -11.24 5.13 -14.32
N ASP A 490 -10.58 6.13 -14.91
CA ASP A 490 -10.72 6.47 -16.34
C ASP A 490 -10.24 5.37 -17.29
N GLU A 491 -9.30 4.54 -16.84
CA GLU A 491 -8.76 3.43 -17.64
C GLU A 491 -9.69 2.22 -17.62
N PHE A 492 -10.34 1.96 -16.48
CA PHE A 492 -11.22 0.81 -16.30
C PHE A 492 -12.69 1.10 -16.65
N THR A 493 -13.15 2.35 -16.70
CA THR A 493 -14.57 2.66 -16.97
C THR A 493 -15.01 2.10 -18.32
N GLY A 494 -16.02 1.23 -18.33
CA GLY A 494 -16.55 0.58 -19.54
C GLY A 494 -15.67 -0.55 -20.10
N SER A 495 -14.54 -0.86 -19.46
CA SER A 495 -13.67 -2.00 -19.81
C SER A 495 -14.37 -3.34 -19.59
N TYR A 496 -13.77 -4.44 -20.08
CA TYR A 496 -14.28 -5.77 -19.71
C TYR A 496 -14.11 -6.02 -18.21
N ALA A 497 -13.02 -5.59 -17.57
CA ALA A 497 -12.81 -5.71 -16.13
C ALA A 497 -13.98 -5.11 -15.31
N ASP A 498 -14.39 -3.90 -15.66
CA ASP A 498 -15.56 -3.23 -15.06
C ASP A 498 -16.84 -4.03 -15.29
N LYS A 499 -17.09 -4.49 -16.53
CA LYS A 499 -18.24 -5.35 -16.85
C LYS A 499 -18.23 -6.69 -16.12
N PHE A 500 -17.06 -7.30 -15.95
CA PHE A 500 -16.86 -8.56 -15.23
C PHE A 500 -17.11 -8.37 -13.74
N LEU A 501 -16.65 -7.27 -13.15
CA LEU A 501 -16.95 -6.96 -11.74
C LEU A 501 -18.43 -6.64 -11.52
N LEU A 502 -19.06 -5.89 -12.42
CA LEU A 502 -20.50 -5.67 -12.39
C LEU A 502 -21.30 -6.98 -12.49
N ASP A 503 -20.80 -7.93 -13.29
CA ASP A 503 -21.31 -9.30 -13.39
C ASP A 503 -21.06 -10.09 -12.09
N PHE A 504 -19.86 -10.01 -11.52
CA PHE A 504 -19.51 -10.64 -10.25
C PHE A 504 -20.36 -10.11 -9.10
N TYR A 505 -20.72 -8.82 -9.08
CA TYR A 505 -21.65 -8.27 -8.09
C TYR A 505 -23.04 -8.92 -8.13
N THR A 506 -23.40 -9.60 -9.22
CA THR A 506 -24.66 -10.36 -9.27
C THR A 506 -24.62 -11.67 -8.47
N THR A 507 -23.46 -12.03 -7.89
CA THR A 507 -23.34 -13.15 -6.93
C THR A 507 -24.10 -12.86 -5.63
N SER A 508 -24.27 -11.60 -5.24
CA SER A 508 -25.05 -11.20 -4.06
C SER A 508 -26.50 -10.90 -4.45
N HIS A 509 -27.44 -11.35 -3.63
CA HIS A 509 -28.87 -11.11 -3.88
C HIS A 509 -29.19 -9.60 -3.76
N PRO A 510 -29.72 -8.94 -4.80
CA PRO A 510 -29.75 -7.47 -4.89
C PRO A 510 -30.65 -6.78 -3.85
N TYR A 511 -31.59 -7.53 -3.28
CA TYR A 511 -32.63 -6.99 -2.38
C TYR A 511 -32.51 -7.48 -0.92
N THR A 512 -31.37 -8.05 -0.51
CA THR A 512 -31.19 -8.58 0.85
C THR A 512 -31.49 -7.60 1.98
N PRO A 513 -31.18 -6.29 1.90
CA PRO A 513 -31.41 -5.40 3.03
C PRO A 513 -32.89 -5.27 3.42
N LEU A 514 -33.83 -5.50 2.48
CA LEU A 514 -35.28 -5.44 2.72
C LEU A 514 -35.80 -6.60 3.59
N VAL A 515 -35.13 -7.75 3.56
CA VAL A 515 -35.54 -8.95 4.30
C VAL A 515 -34.95 -8.94 5.71
N ILE A 516 -33.77 -8.33 5.88
CA ILE A 516 -33.00 -8.51 7.10
C ILE A 516 -33.59 -7.72 8.28
N GLY A 517 -34.19 -6.56 8.04
CA GLY A 517 -34.76 -5.72 9.10
C GLY A 517 -35.81 -6.46 9.93
N GLU A 518 -36.84 -6.99 9.28
CA GLU A 518 -37.92 -7.75 9.93
C GLU A 518 -37.41 -8.92 10.80
N MET A 519 -36.38 -9.64 10.34
CA MET A 519 -35.77 -10.71 11.13
C MET A 519 -34.95 -10.17 12.31
N ALA A 520 -34.24 -9.07 12.11
CA ALA A 520 -33.41 -8.44 13.15
C ALA A 520 -34.28 -7.84 14.28
N ASP A 521 -35.43 -7.25 13.94
CA ASP A 521 -36.43 -6.74 14.90
C ASP A 521 -36.90 -7.84 15.86
N LYS A 522 -37.20 -9.05 15.35
CA LYS A 522 -37.59 -10.21 16.17
C LYS A 522 -36.52 -10.65 17.16
N LEU A 523 -35.27 -10.35 16.87
CA LEU A 523 -34.12 -10.71 17.68
C LEU A 523 -33.66 -9.56 18.60
N GLY A 524 -34.30 -8.38 18.49
CA GLY A 524 -33.85 -7.16 19.15
C GLY A 524 -32.46 -6.71 18.69
N ILE A 525 -32.05 -7.06 17.48
CA ILE A 525 -30.79 -6.63 16.87
C ILE A 525 -31.07 -5.32 16.17
N ARG A 526 -30.39 -4.24 16.57
CA ARG A 526 -30.54 -2.95 15.89
C ARG A 526 -30.09 -3.02 14.44
N HIS A 527 -30.78 -2.30 13.58
CA HIS A 527 -30.45 -2.20 12.16
C HIS A 527 -30.95 -0.87 11.59
N THR A 528 -30.51 -0.56 10.37
CA THR A 528 -31.15 0.46 9.53
C THR A 528 -32.36 -0.14 8.84
N THR A 529 -33.37 0.67 8.52
CA THR A 529 -34.60 0.20 7.85
C THR A 529 -34.63 0.67 6.40
N PRO A 530 -33.97 -0.04 5.46
CA PRO A 530 -33.91 0.36 4.07
C PRO A 530 -35.27 0.25 3.40
N GLN A 531 -35.64 1.28 2.65
CA GLN A 531 -36.84 1.30 1.81
C GLN A 531 -36.45 1.49 0.35
N LEU A 532 -37.02 0.69 -0.55
CA LEU A 532 -36.70 0.72 -1.97
C LEU A 532 -37.50 1.77 -2.73
N PHE A 533 -36.82 2.65 -3.44
CA PHE A 533 -37.42 3.68 -4.29
C PHE A 533 -36.72 3.82 -5.64
N TYR A 534 -37.45 4.30 -6.63
CA TYR A 534 -36.87 4.86 -7.85
C TYR A 534 -36.75 6.39 -7.67
N ILE A 535 -35.57 6.94 -7.91
CA ILE A 535 -35.34 8.38 -7.77
C ILE A 535 -35.12 8.95 -9.16
N PRO A 536 -36.11 9.63 -9.78
CA PRO A 536 -35.89 10.30 -11.06
C PRO A 536 -34.98 11.52 -10.88
N LYS A 537 -34.31 11.94 -11.95
CA LYS A 537 -33.62 13.23 -11.98
C LYS A 537 -34.60 14.36 -11.69
N GLN A 538 -34.22 15.25 -10.79
CA GLN A 538 -35.11 16.26 -10.22
C GLN A 538 -34.35 17.50 -9.74
N LYS A 539 -35.04 18.64 -9.63
CA LYS A 539 -34.41 19.93 -9.27
C LYS A 539 -33.69 19.88 -7.91
N THR A 540 -34.21 19.14 -6.94
CA THR A 540 -33.64 19.00 -5.58
C THR A 540 -32.26 18.36 -5.55
N LEU A 541 -31.94 17.50 -6.53
CA LEU A 541 -30.60 16.89 -6.68
C LEU A 541 -29.54 17.91 -7.12
N LYS A 542 -29.93 19.04 -7.73
CA LYS A 542 -28.99 20.09 -8.21
C LYS A 542 -27.84 19.47 -9.04
N ASN A 543 -26.58 19.72 -8.66
CA ASN A 543 -25.39 19.19 -9.32
C ASN A 543 -25.25 17.66 -9.15
N PHE A 544 -25.93 17.05 -8.18
CA PHE A 544 -25.89 15.61 -7.98
C PHE A 544 -26.61 14.84 -9.10
N ASN A 545 -27.44 15.48 -9.94
CA ASN A 545 -28.10 14.83 -11.09
C ASN A 545 -27.12 14.19 -12.11
N GLU A 546 -25.81 14.52 -12.03
CA GLU A 546 -24.78 13.90 -12.86
C GLU A 546 -24.47 12.46 -12.44
N ASN A 547 -24.50 12.19 -11.13
CA ASN A 547 -24.11 10.91 -10.55
C ASN A 547 -25.28 10.19 -9.85
N PHE A 548 -26.39 10.90 -9.64
CA PHE A 548 -27.61 10.46 -8.95
C PHE A 548 -28.85 10.73 -9.81
N GLY A 549 -29.90 9.95 -9.58
CA GLY A 549 -31.15 10.03 -10.33
C GLY A 549 -31.24 9.02 -11.47
N ASP A 550 -32.47 8.73 -11.89
CA ASP A 550 -32.90 7.71 -12.86
C ASP A 550 -32.46 6.27 -12.53
N GLU A 551 -32.24 5.95 -11.26
CA GLU A 551 -31.79 4.63 -10.78
C GLU A 551 -32.60 4.19 -9.54
N LEU A 552 -32.44 2.91 -9.14
CA LEU A 552 -32.99 2.37 -7.89
C LEU A 552 -32.08 2.71 -6.70
N TYR A 553 -32.68 3.14 -5.60
CA TYR A 553 -32.01 3.49 -4.36
C TYR A 553 -32.71 2.89 -3.14
N TYR A 554 -31.92 2.57 -2.11
CA TYR A 554 -32.42 2.47 -0.75
C TYR A 554 -32.45 3.84 -0.11
N LEU A 555 -33.57 4.22 0.51
CA LEU A 555 -33.65 5.28 1.49
C LEU A 555 -33.46 4.63 2.87
N GLU A 556 -32.44 5.07 3.61
CA GLU A 556 -32.09 4.53 4.92
C GLU A 556 -31.97 5.69 5.92
N ASP A 557 -32.48 5.49 7.13
CA ASP A 557 -32.14 6.36 8.27
C ASP A 557 -30.65 6.29 8.55
N ARG A 558 -30.02 7.43 8.87
CA ARG A 558 -28.64 7.44 9.34
C ARG A 558 -28.65 7.27 10.87
N PRO A 559 -28.04 6.22 11.44
CA PRO A 559 -27.92 6.10 12.90
C PRO A 559 -27.20 7.32 13.48
N MET A 560 -27.92 8.10 14.29
CA MET A 560 -27.45 9.33 14.90
C MET A 560 -28.21 9.64 16.18
N GLU A 561 -27.69 10.61 16.94
CA GLU A 561 -28.38 11.20 18.08
C GLU A 561 -29.57 12.03 17.58
N THR A 562 -30.75 11.78 18.12
CA THR A 562 -32.02 12.46 17.82
C THR A 562 -32.75 12.78 19.12
N GLU A 563 -33.84 13.55 19.06
CA GLU A 563 -34.70 13.76 20.24
C GLU A 563 -35.29 12.43 20.76
N GLU A 564 -35.56 11.48 19.87
CA GLU A 564 -36.08 10.14 20.19
C GLU A 564 -34.99 9.18 20.68
N ASN A 565 -33.76 9.35 20.19
CA ASN A 565 -32.58 8.62 20.66
C ASN A 565 -31.48 9.60 21.09
N PRO A 566 -31.46 10.05 22.36
CA PRO A 566 -30.49 11.03 22.83
C PRO A 566 -29.08 10.47 23.02
N ASN A 567 -28.84 9.20 22.68
CA ASN A 567 -27.52 8.60 22.80
C ASN A 567 -26.64 8.95 21.60
N LYS A 568 -25.38 9.30 21.89
CA LYS A 568 -24.38 9.56 20.85
C LYS A 568 -24.10 8.28 20.05
N VAL A 569 -24.05 8.39 18.72
CA VAL A 569 -23.66 7.29 17.82
C VAL A 569 -22.24 7.50 17.30
N VAL A 570 -21.37 6.50 17.47
CA VAL A 570 -19.93 6.56 17.15
C VAL A 570 -19.51 5.44 16.20
N GLY A 571 -18.33 5.59 15.56
CA GLY A 571 -17.73 4.56 14.69
C GLY A 571 -16.87 3.56 15.46
N THR A 572 -16.53 2.44 14.82
CA THR A 572 -15.71 1.36 15.39
C THR A 572 -14.37 1.84 15.93
N ASP A 573 -13.64 2.66 15.18
CA ASP A 573 -12.31 3.14 15.60
C ASP A 573 -12.40 4.04 16.84
N GLU A 574 -13.43 4.89 16.93
CA GLU A 574 -13.69 5.71 18.12
C GLU A 574 -14.06 4.84 19.34
N VAL A 575 -14.80 3.74 19.14
CA VAL A 575 -15.08 2.78 20.22
C VAL A 575 -13.79 2.12 20.70
N ILE A 576 -12.94 1.62 19.81
CA ILE A 576 -11.68 0.96 20.17
C ILE A 576 -10.76 1.94 20.92
N LEU A 577 -10.63 3.18 20.45
CA LEU A 577 -9.89 4.24 21.13
C LEU A 577 -10.47 4.53 22.53
N ASN A 578 -11.80 4.59 22.66
CA ASN A 578 -12.41 4.82 23.97
C ASN A 578 -12.25 3.62 24.92
N LEU A 579 -12.34 2.39 24.42
CA LEU A 579 -12.10 1.17 25.21
C LEU A 579 -10.64 1.09 25.72
N ALA A 580 -9.68 1.60 24.94
CA ALA A 580 -8.30 1.77 25.39
C ALA A 580 -8.17 2.92 26.41
N LYS A 581 -8.85 4.04 26.20
CA LYS A 581 -8.64 5.26 27.00
C LYS A 581 -8.93 5.15 28.51
N ASP A 582 -9.99 4.44 28.90
CA ASP A 582 -10.52 4.46 30.27
C ASP A 582 -11.46 3.27 30.54
N GLU A 583 -11.38 2.69 31.72
CA GLU A 583 -12.12 1.49 32.11
C GLU A 583 -13.65 1.63 32.16
N LYS A 584 -14.16 2.87 32.22
CA LYS A 584 -15.60 3.13 32.22
C LYS A 584 -16.28 2.84 30.88
N TYR A 585 -15.52 2.74 29.80
CA TYR A 585 -16.02 2.41 28.48
C TYR A 585 -16.10 0.91 28.31
N LYS A 586 -17.28 0.39 27.98
CA LYS A 586 -17.51 -1.06 27.84
C LYS A 586 -18.30 -1.36 26.59
N ILE A 587 -18.15 -2.58 26.08
CA ILE A 587 -18.92 -3.09 24.95
C ILE A 587 -20.04 -3.99 25.47
N ASP A 588 -21.22 -3.91 24.85
CA ASP A 588 -22.30 -4.87 25.06
C ASP A 588 -21.99 -6.19 24.34
N GLU A 589 -21.24 -7.08 25.00
CA GLU A 589 -20.76 -8.34 24.42
C GLU A 589 -21.91 -9.25 23.98
N LYS A 590 -23.04 -9.27 24.71
CA LYS A 590 -24.19 -10.11 24.37
C LYS A 590 -24.82 -9.65 23.06
N SER A 591 -25.06 -8.35 22.92
CA SER A 591 -25.57 -7.78 21.67
C SER A 591 -24.59 -7.97 20.51
N TRP A 592 -23.28 -7.90 20.75
CA TRP A 592 -22.26 -8.22 19.76
C TRP A 592 -22.34 -9.67 19.29
N ILE A 593 -22.30 -10.63 20.21
CA ILE A 593 -22.38 -12.08 19.92
C ILE A 593 -23.65 -12.40 19.14
N LYS A 594 -24.80 -11.88 19.59
CA LYS A 594 -26.09 -12.08 18.92
C LYS A 594 -26.07 -11.56 17.48
N ALA A 595 -25.54 -10.35 17.25
CA ALA A 595 -25.41 -9.79 15.92
C ALA A 595 -24.50 -10.64 15.02
N ARG A 596 -23.36 -11.11 15.54
CA ARG A 596 -22.41 -11.97 14.80
C ARG A 596 -23.02 -13.33 14.45
N LEU A 597 -23.73 -13.97 15.38
CA LEU A 597 -24.43 -15.23 15.13
C LEU A 597 -25.54 -15.07 14.08
N PHE A 598 -26.25 -13.94 14.12
CA PHE A 598 -27.23 -13.63 13.09
C PHE A 598 -26.59 -13.41 11.71
N ASP A 599 -25.44 -12.73 11.64
CA ASP A 599 -24.69 -12.59 10.40
C ASP A 599 -24.22 -13.95 9.84
N MET A 600 -23.74 -14.85 10.70
CA MET A 600 -23.46 -16.25 10.32
C MET A 600 -24.72 -16.99 9.87
N LEU A 601 -25.87 -16.76 10.50
CA LEU A 601 -27.12 -17.41 10.12
C LEU A 601 -27.53 -17.04 8.68
N ILE A 602 -27.47 -15.76 8.31
CA ILE A 602 -27.86 -15.25 6.98
C ILE A 602 -26.74 -15.37 5.92
N GLY A 603 -25.54 -15.78 6.33
CA GLY A 603 -24.38 -15.96 5.44
C GLY A 603 -23.69 -14.66 5.04
N ASP A 604 -23.75 -13.63 5.86
CA ASP A 604 -23.06 -12.37 5.59
C ASP A 604 -21.64 -12.36 6.18
N TRP A 605 -20.66 -12.52 5.30
CA TRP A 605 -19.24 -12.61 5.62
C TRP A 605 -18.56 -11.24 5.73
N ASP A 606 -19.14 -10.17 5.15
CA ASP A 606 -18.49 -8.88 4.96
C ASP A 606 -18.68 -7.97 6.17
N ARG A 607 -17.90 -8.24 7.21
CA ARG A 607 -18.10 -7.64 8.54
C ARG A 607 -16.86 -6.93 9.07
N HIS A 608 -16.33 -6.05 8.22
CA HIS A 608 -15.23 -5.13 8.55
C HIS A 608 -15.69 -3.92 9.38
N HIS A 609 -14.72 -3.15 9.86
CA HIS A 609 -14.93 -2.02 10.80
C HIS A 609 -15.93 -0.95 10.35
N ASP A 610 -16.10 -0.67 9.05
CA ASP A 610 -17.05 0.35 8.56
C ASP A 610 -18.52 -0.10 8.57
N GLN A 611 -18.74 -1.41 8.74
CA GLN A 611 -20.07 -2.02 8.78
C GLN A 611 -20.74 -1.94 10.15
N TRP A 612 -20.13 -1.21 11.08
CA TRP A 612 -20.65 -1.02 12.42
C TRP A 612 -20.74 0.45 12.79
N LYS A 613 -21.83 0.79 13.48
CA LYS A 613 -21.93 1.95 14.36
C LYS A 613 -22.24 1.47 15.76
N PHE A 614 -22.06 2.34 16.74
CA PHE A 614 -22.33 2.00 18.14
C PHE A 614 -23.09 3.13 18.81
N GLU A 615 -24.13 2.78 19.53
CA GLU A 615 -24.80 3.70 20.44
C GLU A 615 -24.06 3.72 21.79
N ALA A 616 -23.76 4.91 22.30
CA ALA A 616 -23.13 5.12 23.59
C ALA A 616 -24.17 5.38 24.69
N ARG A 617 -24.53 4.34 25.46
CA ARG A 617 -25.49 4.43 26.56
C ARG A 617 -24.78 4.73 27.88
N LYS A 618 -25.23 5.73 28.63
CA LYS A 618 -24.69 6.04 29.96
C LYS A 618 -25.43 5.23 31.03
N GLU A 619 -24.75 4.33 31.72
CA GLU A 619 -25.33 3.45 32.73
C GLU A 619 -24.40 3.36 33.95
N ASN A 620 -24.89 3.76 35.13
CA ASN A 620 -24.16 3.65 36.40
C ASN A 620 -22.72 4.21 36.37
N GLY A 621 -22.52 5.36 35.70
CA GLY A 621 -21.20 5.99 35.52
C GLY A 621 -20.34 5.41 34.39
N ASN A 622 -20.75 4.30 33.78
CA ASN A 622 -20.12 3.70 32.61
C ASN A 622 -20.76 4.19 31.31
N VAL A 623 -20.04 4.01 30.20
CA VAL A 623 -20.56 4.17 28.85
C VAL A 623 -20.54 2.81 28.16
N ILE A 624 -21.72 2.26 27.91
CA ILE A 624 -21.91 0.97 27.24
C ILE A 624 -22.15 1.21 25.75
N TYR A 625 -21.27 0.68 24.92
CA TYR A 625 -21.40 0.71 23.46
C TYR A 625 -22.21 -0.49 22.99
N SER A 626 -23.36 -0.24 22.37
CA SER A 626 -24.19 -1.29 21.76
C SER A 626 -24.09 -1.24 20.23
N PRO A 627 -23.85 -2.38 19.55
CA PRO A 627 -23.62 -2.41 18.12
C PRO A 627 -24.88 -2.15 17.30
N ILE A 628 -24.71 -1.42 16.21
CA ILE A 628 -25.68 -1.15 15.15
C ILE A 628 -25.04 -1.59 13.83
N PRO A 629 -25.23 -2.86 13.43
CA PRO A 629 -24.78 -3.35 12.14
C PRO A 629 -25.43 -2.58 10.98
N LYS A 630 -24.63 -2.36 9.93
CA LYS A 630 -25.00 -1.66 8.69
C LYS A 630 -24.66 -2.53 7.49
N ASP A 631 -25.23 -2.15 6.34
CA ASP A 631 -24.89 -2.65 5.00
C ASP A 631 -24.77 -4.18 4.90
N ARG A 632 -25.89 -4.87 5.09
CA ARG A 632 -25.94 -6.33 5.01
C ARG A 632 -26.19 -6.85 3.58
N ASP A 633 -25.49 -6.27 2.62
CA ASP A 633 -25.70 -6.55 1.19
C ASP A 633 -25.00 -7.83 0.70
N GLN A 634 -24.16 -8.46 1.53
CA GLN A 634 -23.50 -9.74 1.28
C GLN A 634 -24.19 -10.95 1.92
N ALA A 635 -25.42 -10.80 2.42
CA ALA A 635 -26.24 -11.95 2.80
C ALA A 635 -26.71 -12.75 1.57
N PHE A 636 -26.95 -14.05 1.75
CA PHE A 636 -27.48 -14.94 0.69
C PHE A 636 -26.66 -14.96 -0.61
N THR A 637 -25.33 -14.90 -0.51
CA THR A 637 -24.42 -14.92 -1.68
C THR A 637 -24.43 -16.26 -2.41
N LYS A 638 -24.17 -16.22 -3.72
CA LYS A 638 -24.10 -17.38 -4.61
C LYS A 638 -22.89 -17.29 -5.53
N TYR A 639 -21.82 -17.99 -5.15
CA TYR A 639 -20.63 -18.17 -5.95
C TYR A 639 -20.69 -19.53 -6.66
N ASP A 640 -21.21 -19.52 -7.89
CA ASP A 640 -21.32 -20.70 -8.75
C ASP A 640 -20.44 -20.58 -10.01
N GLY A 641 -20.29 -21.66 -10.76
CA GLY A 641 -19.42 -21.73 -11.94
C GLY A 641 -18.08 -22.41 -11.65
N PHE A 642 -17.55 -23.11 -12.66
CA PHE A 642 -16.34 -23.92 -12.51
C PHE A 642 -15.10 -23.09 -12.14
N VAL A 643 -14.86 -21.99 -12.85
CA VAL A 643 -13.70 -21.12 -12.64
C VAL A 643 -13.89 -20.26 -11.40
N THR A 644 -15.09 -19.73 -11.18
CA THR A 644 -15.43 -18.96 -9.97
C THR A 644 -15.18 -19.80 -8.71
N GLY A 645 -15.60 -21.06 -8.68
CA GLY A 645 -15.33 -21.97 -7.56
C GLY A 645 -13.84 -22.15 -7.28
N ILE A 646 -13.01 -22.31 -8.31
CA ILE A 646 -11.54 -22.39 -8.14
C ILE A 646 -10.97 -21.07 -7.62
N ILE A 647 -11.46 -19.93 -8.10
CA ILE A 647 -10.97 -18.61 -7.66
C ILE A 647 -11.36 -18.35 -6.20
N MET A 648 -12.55 -18.76 -5.75
CA MET A 648 -12.95 -18.58 -4.35
C MET A 648 -12.10 -19.39 -3.37
N GLU A 649 -11.33 -20.38 -3.83
CA GLU A 649 -10.37 -21.12 -2.99
C GLU A 649 -9.08 -20.35 -2.69
N PHE A 650 -8.80 -19.24 -3.39
CA PHE A 650 -7.69 -18.37 -3.03
C PHE A 650 -7.91 -17.81 -1.61
N PRO A 651 -6.91 -17.82 -0.70
CA PRO A 651 -7.11 -17.44 0.72
C PRO A 651 -7.68 -16.04 0.92
N GLU A 652 -7.32 -15.13 0.02
CA GLU A 652 -7.78 -13.76 0.02
C GLU A 652 -9.30 -13.69 -0.18
N LEU A 653 -9.90 -14.67 -0.84
CA LEU A 653 -11.31 -14.74 -1.23
C LEU A 653 -12.08 -15.86 -0.52
N LYS A 654 -11.41 -16.82 0.13
CA LYS A 654 -12.03 -18.00 0.79
C LYS A 654 -13.07 -17.71 1.88
N HIS A 655 -13.14 -16.47 2.33
CA HIS A 655 -14.15 -15.96 3.24
C HIS A 655 -15.50 -15.71 2.55
N MET A 656 -15.49 -15.46 1.24
CA MET A 656 -16.64 -15.32 0.36
C MET A 656 -17.24 -16.70 0.06
N GLN A 657 -18.06 -17.21 0.99
CA GLN A 657 -18.71 -18.52 0.85
C GLN A 657 -20.12 -18.41 0.27
N THR A 658 -20.52 -19.42 -0.50
CA THR A 658 -21.90 -19.54 -0.99
C THR A 658 -22.84 -19.83 0.17
N PHE A 659 -24.01 -19.17 0.17
CA PHE A 659 -25.08 -19.47 1.12
C PHE A 659 -25.77 -20.79 0.75
N ASP A 660 -25.43 -21.84 1.50
CA ASP A 660 -26.02 -23.17 1.38
C ASP A 660 -26.54 -23.67 2.74
N ASN A 661 -27.08 -24.90 2.76
CA ASN A 661 -27.62 -25.59 3.93
C ASN A 661 -26.64 -25.61 5.12
N GLU A 662 -25.34 -25.55 4.86
CA GLU A 662 -24.31 -25.46 5.88
C GLU A 662 -23.27 -24.36 5.58
N ILE A 663 -22.59 -23.90 6.64
CA ILE A 663 -21.38 -23.09 6.53
C ILE A 663 -20.22 -24.03 6.25
N GLU A 664 -19.68 -23.99 5.03
CA GLU A 664 -18.57 -24.85 4.60
C GLU A 664 -17.36 -24.74 5.53
N SER A 665 -16.97 -23.51 5.89
CA SER A 665 -15.89 -23.29 6.85
C SER A 665 -16.14 -22.07 7.73
N VAL A 666 -16.54 -22.30 8.99
CA VAL A 666 -16.73 -21.24 10.00
C VAL A 666 -15.47 -20.40 10.20
N LYS A 667 -14.28 -21.03 10.10
CA LYS A 667 -12.99 -20.32 10.18
C LYS A 667 -12.86 -19.30 9.05
N TRP A 668 -13.00 -19.74 7.80
CA TRP A 668 -12.77 -18.85 6.66
C TRP A 668 -13.88 -17.83 6.50
N PHE A 669 -15.14 -18.22 6.71
CA PHE A 669 -16.29 -17.33 6.68
C PHE A 669 -16.10 -16.11 7.60
N ASN A 670 -15.54 -16.33 8.79
CA ASN A 670 -15.28 -15.28 9.76
C ASN A 670 -13.89 -14.62 9.65
N ARG A 671 -13.17 -14.75 8.53
CA ARG A 671 -11.84 -14.13 8.36
C ARG A 671 -11.85 -12.61 8.51
N GLU A 672 -12.77 -11.92 7.84
CA GLU A 672 -12.90 -10.46 7.90
C GLU A 672 -13.32 -9.94 9.29
N PRO A 673 -14.33 -10.51 9.97
CA PRO A 673 -14.74 -10.06 11.31
C PRO A 673 -13.80 -10.50 12.44
N TYR A 674 -12.92 -11.49 12.22
CA TYR A 674 -12.06 -12.07 13.25
C TYR A 674 -11.31 -11.06 14.14
N PRO A 675 -10.67 -9.99 13.60
CA PRO A 675 -9.99 -9.00 14.43
C PRO A 675 -10.93 -8.26 15.40
N LEU A 676 -12.14 -7.91 14.97
CA LEU A 676 -13.11 -7.21 15.83
C LEU A 676 -13.73 -8.15 16.86
N ASP A 677 -14.01 -9.39 16.47
CA ASP A 677 -14.57 -10.39 17.38
C ASP A 677 -13.60 -10.73 18.53
N LEU A 678 -12.28 -10.68 18.29
CA LEU A 678 -11.28 -10.78 19.35
C LEU A 678 -11.30 -9.59 20.33
N VAL A 679 -11.65 -8.39 19.86
CA VAL A 679 -11.72 -7.18 20.70
C VAL A 679 -13.01 -7.14 21.51
N PHE A 680 -14.15 -7.37 20.84
CA PHE A 680 -15.47 -7.11 21.40
C PHE A 680 -16.11 -8.30 22.11
N ALA A 681 -15.61 -9.52 21.95
CA ALA A 681 -16.10 -10.71 22.67
C ALA A 681 -15.08 -11.28 23.67
N LYS A 682 -14.09 -10.46 24.11
CA LYS A 682 -12.93 -10.92 24.88
C LYS A 682 -13.29 -11.57 26.22
N ASN A 683 -14.35 -11.11 26.90
CA ASN A 683 -14.74 -11.65 28.21
C ASN A 683 -15.77 -12.79 28.12
N SER A 684 -16.43 -12.98 26.98
CA SER A 684 -17.44 -14.03 26.78
C SER A 684 -16.95 -15.46 27.07
N VAL A 685 -17.86 -16.30 27.55
CA VAL A 685 -17.64 -17.76 27.70
C VAL A 685 -18.53 -18.55 26.75
N GLN A 686 -18.24 -19.84 26.56
CA GLN A 686 -18.98 -20.67 25.59
C GLN A 686 -20.49 -20.68 25.84
N SER A 687 -20.91 -20.64 27.09
CA SER A 687 -22.32 -20.62 27.46
C SER A 687 -23.03 -19.33 27.04
N ASP A 688 -22.33 -18.19 26.91
CA ASP A 688 -22.91 -16.96 26.37
C ASP A 688 -23.24 -17.12 24.88
N TRP A 689 -22.31 -17.70 24.11
CA TRP A 689 -22.51 -17.99 22.68
C TRP A 689 -23.64 -18.99 22.43
N LEU A 690 -23.72 -20.04 23.25
CA LEU A 690 -24.80 -21.03 23.14
C LEU A 690 -26.16 -20.41 23.51
N LYS A 691 -26.22 -19.58 24.56
CA LYS A 691 -27.45 -18.88 24.95
C LYS A 691 -27.97 -17.96 23.85
N GLU A 692 -27.10 -17.16 23.22
CA GLU A 692 -27.52 -16.29 22.12
C GLU A 692 -27.92 -17.09 20.86
N ALA A 693 -27.27 -18.22 20.58
CA ALA A 693 -27.67 -19.11 19.49
C ALA A 693 -29.06 -19.73 19.74
N GLU A 694 -29.31 -20.25 20.95
CA GLU A 694 -30.61 -20.79 21.37
C GLU A 694 -31.69 -19.70 21.38
N PHE A 695 -31.35 -18.48 21.82
CA PHE A 695 -32.25 -17.33 21.74
C PHE A 695 -32.70 -17.07 20.31
N ILE A 696 -31.78 -17.04 19.34
CA ILE A 696 -32.12 -16.88 17.92
C ILE A 696 -32.99 -18.03 17.42
N GLN A 697 -32.65 -19.28 17.79
CA GLN A 697 -33.45 -20.44 17.41
C GLN A 697 -34.90 -20.36 17.87
N ASN A 698 -35.12 -19.88 19.09
CA ASN A 698 -36.43 -19.84 19.73
C ASN A 698 -37.27 -18.63 19.34
N ASN A 699 -36.65 -17.50 18.99
CA ASN A 699 -37.35 -16.24 18.72
C ASN A 699 -37.49 -15.89 17.23
N LEU A 700 -36.85 -16.64 16.33
CA LEU A 700 -37.03 -16.49 14.88
C LEU A 700 -37.64 -17.77 14.30
N ASN A 701 -38.97 -17.80 14.15
CA ASN A 701 -39.68 -18.97 13.60
C ASN A 701 -39.87 -18.87 12.07
N GLU A 702 -40.41 -19.94 11.46
CA GLU A 702 -40.64 -19.99 10.02
C GLU A 702 -41.62 -18.91 9.54
N ASN A 703 -42.66 -18.58 10.32
CA ASN A 703 -43.60 -17.53 9.95
C ASN A 703 -42.92 -16.16 9.93
N ASP A 704 -42.06 -15.86 10.91
CA ASP A 704 -41.29 -14.61 10.94
C ASP A 704 -40.37 -14.50 9.72
N ILE A 705 -39.66 -15.58 9.38
CA ILE A 705 -38.80 -15.64 8.18
C ILE A 705 -39.62 -15.43 6.91
N ARG A 706 -40.74 -16.14 6.75
CA ARG A 706 -41.61 -15.99 5.56
C ARG A 706 -42.19 -14.59 5.45
N LEU A 707 -42.57 -13.97 6.57
CA LEU A 707 -43.01 -12.57 6.60
C LEU A 707 -41.89 -11.63 6.15
N ALA A 708 -40.66 -11.83 6.61
CA ALA A 708 -39.53 -11.03 6.18
C ALA A 708 -39.27 -11.12 4.66
N PHE A 709 -39.40 -12.30 4.06
CA PHE A 709 -39.25 -12.48 2.61
C PHE A 709 -40.39 -11.83 1.79
N LYS A 710 -41.55 -11.55 2.39
CA LYS A 710 -42.62 -10.78 1.72
C LYS A 710 -42.26 -9.31 1.50
N SER A 711 -41.24 -8.79 2.18
CA SER A 711 -40.71 -7.43 1.98
C SER A 711 -39.91 -7.28 0.68
N LEU A 712 -39.56 -8.38 0.01
CA LEU A 712 -38.98 -8.35 -1.34
C LEU A 712 -39.99 -7.82 -2.37
N PRO A 713 -39.54 -7.22 -3.49
CA PRO A 713 -40.42 -6.94 -4.61
C PRO A 713 -41.19 -8.19 -5.05
N LYS A 714 -42.49 -8.05 -5.34
CA LYS A 714 -43.37 -9.18 -5.68
C LYS A 714 -42.81 -10.01 -6.84
N GLU A 715 -42.14 -9.37 -7.78
CA GLU A 715 -41.57 -10.00 -8.95
C GLU A 715 -40.36 -10.90 -8.63
N VAL A 716 -39.72 -10.81 -7.45
CA VAL A 716 -38.61 -11.69 -7.05
C VAL A 716 -38.96 -12.67 -5.92
N GLN A 717 -40.24 -12.72 -5.52
CA GLN A 717 -40.77 -13.73 -4.58
C GLN A 717 -41.09 -15.03 -5.35
N ASP A 718 -40.06 -15.78 -5.73
CA ASP A 718 -40.17 -17.02 -6.51
C ASP A 718 -39.46 -18.21 -5.83
N ASP A 719 -39.27 -19.33 -6.54
CA ASP A 719 -38.68 -20.57 -6.02
C ASP A 719 -37.30 -20.38 -5.38
N VAL A 720 -36.54 -19.36 -5.79
CA VAL A 720 -35.24 -19.06 -5.18
C VAL A 720 -35.44 -18.48 -3.78
N SER A 721 -36.48 -17.69 -3.54
CA SER A 721 -36.84 -17.23 -2.20
C SER A 721 -37.20 -18.41 -1.29
N GLU A 722 -37.97 -19.38 -1.80
CA GLU A 722 -38.32 -20.60 -1.05
C GLU A 722 -37.09 -21.47 -0.73
N ASP A 723 -36.15 -21.61 -1.66
CA ASP A 723 -34.87 -22.30 -1.43
C ASP A 723 -34.03 -21.59 -0.34
N LEU A 724 -33.95 -20.26 -0.38
CA LEU A 724 -33.25 -19.47 0.65
C LEU A 724 -33.89 -19.62 2.03
N ILE A 725 -35.22 -19.60 2.12
CA ILE A 725 -35.96 -19.83 3.37
C ILE A 725 -35.64 -21.23 3.93
N LYS A 726 -35.67 -22.26 3.08
CA LYS A 726 -35.35 -23.63 3.48
C LYS A 726 -33.93 -23.76 4.02
N LYS A 727 -32.94 -23.21 3.31
CA LYS A 727 -31.53 -23.18 3.74
C LYS A 727 -31.37 -22.44 5.06
N LEU A 728 -32.02 -21.29 5.23
CA LEU A 728 -31.99 -20.49 6.46
C LEU A 728 -32.55 -21.28 7.66
N LEU A 729 -33.66 -22.00 7.49
CA LEU A 729 -34.24 -22.85 8.52
C LEU A 729 -33.29 -23.99 8.94
N ILE A 730 -32.61 -24.61 7.97
CA ILE A 730 -31.60 -25.66 8.23
C ILE A 730 -30.42 -25.07 9.01
N ARG A 731 -29.84 -23.96 8.55
CA ARG A 731 -28.74 -23.28 9.25
C ARG A 731 -29.13 -22.83 10.66
N LYS A 732 -30.37 -22.37 10.85
CA LYS A 732 -30.90 -21.99 12.16
C LYS A 732 -30.83 -23.16 13.14
N LYS A 733 -31.18 -24.38 12.71
CA LYS A 733 -31.08 -25.61 13.52
C LYS A 733 -29.62 -25.90 13.94
N ASP A 734 -28.67 -25.64 13.06
CA ASP A 734 -27.23 -25.88 13.30
C ASP A 734 -26.50 -24.71 13.99
N LEU A 735 -27.19 -23.60 14.30
CA LEU A 735 -26.55 -22.40 14.84
C LEU A 735 -25.74 -22.63 16.15
N PRO A 736 -26.20 -23.43 17.13
CA PRO A 736 -25.40 -23.75 18.33
C PRO A 736 -24.08 -24.47 18.02
N LYS A 737 -24.06 -25.31 16.98
CA LYS A 737 -22.84 -25.97 16.48
C LYS A 737 -21.85 -24.92 15.96
N TYR A 738 -22.31 -23.98 15.14
CA TYR A 738 -21.45 -22.91 14.61
C TYR A 738 -20.98 -21.94 15.71
N ALA A 739 -21.84 -21.60 16.67
CA ALA A 739 -21.51 -20.78 17.83
C ALA A 739 -20.37 -21.41 18.66
N SER A 740 -20.50 -22.70 18.95
CA SER A 740 -19.47 -23.48 19.66
C SER A 740 -18.16 -23.52 18.86
N GLN A 741 -18.20 -23.86 17.57
CA GLN A 741 -17.01 -23.91 16.72
C GLN A 741 -16.28 -22.56 16.67
N TYR A 742 -17.02 -21.47 16.51
CA TYR A 742 -16.42 -20.14 16.44
C TYR A 742 -15.86 -19.65 17.78
N TYR A 743 -16.55 -19.90 18.89
CA TYR A 743 -16.02 -19.63 20.23
C TYR A 743 -14.66 -20.30 20.45
N HIS A 744 -14.52 -21.57 20.06
CA HIS A 744 -13.25 -22.29 20.17
C HIS A 744 -12.16 -21.66 19.31
N LEU A 745 -12.49 -21.19 18.10
CA LEU A 745 -11.54 -20.50 17.22
C LEU A 745 -11.06 -19.17 17.82
N LEU A 746 -11.97 -18.36 18.37
CA LEU A 746 -11.63 -17.10 19.04
C LEU A 746 -10.75 -17.34 20.29
N ASN A 747 -10.96 -18.43 21.01
CA ASN A 747 -10.21 -18.73 22.24
C ASN A 747 -8.91 -19.53 22.01
N GLN A 748 -8.54 -19.86 20.76
CA GLN A 748 -7.22 -20.45 20.48
C GLN A 748 -6.09 -19.44 20.68
N LYS A 749 -6.33 -18.17 20.28
CA LYS A 749 -5.40 -17.05 20.43
C LYS A 749 -6.16 -15.86 20.98
N VAL A 750 -5.89 -15.53 22.24
CA VAL A 750 -6.60 -14.47 22.97
C VAL A 750 -5.75 -13.21 23.00
N ILE A 751 -6.38 -12.07 22.78
CA ILE A 751 -5.76 -10.74 22.87
C ILE A 751 -6.50 -9.98 23.96
N LEU A 752 -5.80 -9.58 25.01
CA LEU A 752 -6.34 -8.75 26.08
C LEU A 752 -5.54 -7.45 26.14
N THR A 753 -6.23 -6.37 26.46
CA THR A 753 -5.69 -5.03 26.63
C THR A 753 -6.08 -4.51 28.00
N GLY A 754 -5.18 -3.76 28.62
CA GLY A 754 -5.49 -2.79 29.66
C GLY A 754 -6.08 -1.52 29.06
N THR A 755 -5.73 -0.39 29.65
CA THR A 755 -6.14 0.96 29.29
C THR A 755 -4.93 1.88 29.11
N ASP A 756 -5.11 3.10 28.62
CA ASP A 756 -4.07 4.13 28.52
C ASP A 756 -3.74 4.74 29.90
N LYS A 757 -3.78 3.91 30.93
CA LYS A 757 -3.68 4.25 32.34
C LYS A 757 -3.15 3.05 33.12
N LYS A 758 -2.49 3.34 34.24
CA LYS A 758 -1.91 2.33 35.16
C LYS A 758 -2.80 1.13 35.49
N ASP A 759 -2.49 -0.02 34.93
CA ASP A 759 -3.18 -1.28 35.13
C ASP A 759 -2.26 -2.36 35.72
N ARG A 760 -2.88 -3.35 36.38
CA ARG A 760 -2.21 -4.56 36.88
C ARG A 760 -2.82 -5.80 36.26
N PHE A 761 -1.98 -6.61 35.65
CA PHE A 761 -2.33 -7.94 35.15
C PHE A 761 -1.85 -8.99 36.15
N VAL A 762 -2.78 -9.79 36.68
CA VAL A 762 -2.45 -10.95 37.54
C VAL A 762 -2.72 -12.23 36.76
N ILE A 763 -1.66 -12.99 36.51
CA ILE A 763 -1.67 -14.22 35.72
C ILE A 763 -1.34 -15.39 36.65
N THR A 764 -2.36 -16.16 37.02
CA THR A 764 -2.21 -17.28 37.97
C THR A 764 -2.28 -18.62 37.24
N ARG A 765 -1.18 -19.40 37.29
CA ARG A 765 -1.13 -20.76 36.74
C ARG A 765 -1.78 -21.76 37.71
N LEU A 766 -2.89 -22.35 37.30
CA LEU A 766 -3.72 -23.23 38.11
C LEU A 766 -3.53 -24.72 37.73
N PRO A 767 -4.01 -25.66 38.57
CA PRO A 767 -4.05 -27.08 38.22
C PRO A 767 -4.82 -27.35 36.92
N ASN A 768 -4.77 -28.59 36.42
CA ASN A 768 -5.51 -29.02 35.21
C ASN A 768 -5.18 -28.27 33.91
N ASN A 769 -3.97 -27.67 33.82
CA ASN A 769 -3.52 -26.89 32.68
C ASN A 769 -4.42 -25.66 32.41
N GLU A 770 -4.82 -24.99 33.49
CA GLU A 770 -5.64 -23.78 33.45
C GLU A 770 -4.82 -22.55 33.83
N THR A 771 -5.27 -21.37 33.39
CA THR A 771 -4.65 -20.10 33.76
C THR A 771 -5.73 -19.07 33.96
N GLU A 772 -5.79 -18.48 35.15
CA GLU A 772 -6.66 -17.34 35.44
C GLU A 772 -5.90 -16.05 35.10
N ILE A 773 -6.60 -15.11 34.46
CA ILE A 773 -6.08 -13.77 34.21
C ILE A 773 -7.06 -12.75 34.79
N LYS A 774 -6.55 -11.87 35.64
CA LYS A 774 -7.25 -10.70 36.18
C LYS A 774 -6.62 -9.43 35.63
N ILE A 775 -7.46 -8.47 35.24
CA ILE A 775 -7.05 -7.11 34.87
C ILE A 775 -7.63 -6.17 35.93
N ILE A 776 -6.76 -5.42 36.59
CA ILE A 776 -7.11 -4.58 37.74
C ILE A 776 -6.64 -3.16 37.47
N ARG A 777 -7.54 -2.21 37.56
CA ARG A 777 -7.25 -0.78 37.42
C ARG A 777 -6.67 -0.23 38.71
N LEU A 778 -5.52 0.42 38.64
CA LEU A 778 -4.86 1.02 39.80
C LEU A 778 -5.19 2.52 39.90
N LYS A 779 -6.02 2.90 40.86
CA LYS A 779 -6.42 4.30 41.12
C LYS A 779 -5.83 4.82 42.42
N LYS A 780 -5.80 6.14 42.58
CA LYS A 780 -5.47 6.77 43.88
C LYS A 780 -6.45 6.37 44.99
N SER A 781 -7.70 6.05 44.63
CA SER A 781 -8.76 5.63 45.55
C SER A 781 -8.72 4.14 45.91
N GLY A 782 -7.85 3.35 45.29
CA GLY A 782 -7.78 1.90 45.47
C GLY A 782 -7.74 1.13 44.15
N GLU A 783 -7.82 -0.19 44.26
CA GLU A 783 -7.81 -1.12 43.14
C GLU A 783 -9.24 -1.45 42.69
N GLU A 784 -9.46 -1.54 41.37
CA GLU A 784 -10.77 -1.91 40.80
C GLU A 784 -10.63 -3.05 39.80
N LEU A 785 -11.22 -4.20 40.10
CA LEU A 785 -11.22 -5.37 39.22
C LEU A 785 -12.06 -5.09 37.95
N GLN A 786 -11.41 -5.12 36.78
CA GLN A 786 -12.06 -4.91 35.49
C GLN A 786 -12.55 -6.22 34.87
N SER A 787 -11.72 -7.26 34.91
CA SER A 787 -12.10 -8.58 34.42
C SER A 787 -11.34 -9.70 35.15
N SER A 788 -11.96 -10.88 35.21
CA SER A 788 -11.33 -12.13 35.63
C SER A 788 -11.84 -13.27 34.75
N LYS A 789 -10.94 -14.04 34.14
CA LYS A 789 -11.34 -15.16 33.26
C LYS A 789 -10.35 -16.33 33.35
N LEU A 790 -10.91 -17.54 33.31
CA LEU A 790 -10.17 -18.80 33.30
C LEU A 790 -9.98 -19.30 31.86
N TYR A 791 -8.74 -19.62 31.52
CA TYR A 791 -8.35 -20.14 30.21
C TYR A 791 -7.85 -21.57 30.31
N SER A 792 -8.47 -22.49 29.58
CA SER A 792 -8.04 -23.89 29.50
C SER A 792 -6.98 -24.09 28.41
N GLY A 793 -5.87 -24.74 28.72
CA GLY A 793 -4.82 -25.09 27.75
C GLY A 793 -5.22 -26.15 26.72
N LYS A 794 -6.38 -26.81 26.92
CA LYS A 794 -6.98 -27.69 25.90
C LYS A 794 -7.37 -26.90 24.65
N ILE A 795 -7.95 -25.72 24.84
CA ILE A 795 -8.43 -24.81 23.78
C ILE A 795 -7.38 -23.74 23.49
N THR A 796 -6.97 -23.01 24.53
CA THR A 796 -6.11 -21.82 24.44
C THR A 796 -4.66 -22.22 24.19
N LYS A 797 -4.05 -21.65 23.14
CA LYS A 797 -2.65 -21.90 22.77
C LYS A 797 -1.76 -20.71 23.10
N GLU A 798 -2.28 -19.50 22.97
CA GLU A 798 -1.55 -18.26 23.22
C GLU A 798 -2.46 -17.15 23.76
N ILE A 799 -1.90 -16.35 24.67
CA ILE A 799 -2.51 -15.12 25.18
C ILE A 799 -1.50 -13.97 25.03
N LEU A 800 -1.95 -12.87 24.42
CA LEU A 800 -1.23 -11.59 24.33
C LEU A 800 -1.86 -10.61 25.33
N LEU A 801 -1.06 -10.04 26.23
CA LEU A 801 -1.48 -9.04 27.22
C LEU A 801 -0.79 -7.71 26.93
N TYR A 802 -1.55 -6.72 26.47
CA TYR A 802 -1.07 -5.36 26.21
C TYR A 802 -1.39 -4.44 27.38
N GLY A 803 -0.38 -3.80 27.94
CA GLY A 803 -0.52 -2.73 28.93
C GLY A 803 -1.10 -1.45 28.32
N LEU A 804 -0.51 -1.03 27.19
CA LEU A 804 -0.82 0.17 26.38
C LEU A 804 0.04 1.38 26.77
N ASP A 805 -0.47 2.31 27.56
CA ASP A 805 0.22 3.53 28.01
C ASP A 805 0.19 3.61 29.56
N ASP A 806 1.04 4.45 30.17
CA ASP A 806 1.25 4.59 31.63
C ASP A 806 2.04 3.41 32.24
N GLU A 807 2.36 3.49 33.54
CA GLU A 807 3.23 2.51 34.22
C GLU A 807 2.48 1.24 34.65
N ASP A 808 2.50 0.17 33.85
CA ASP A 808 1.74 -1.06 34.14
C ASP A 808 2.50 -2.08 34.99
N GLU A 809 1.75 -2.94 35.68
CA GLU A 809 2.28 -4.02 36.52
C GLU A 809 1.85 -5.40 36.01
N PHE A 810 2.81 -6.26 35.66
CA PHE A 810 2.57 -7.66 35.29
C PHE A 810 3.04 -8.61 36.41
N LEU A 811 2.08 -9.30 37.03
CA LEU A 811 2.31 -10.32 38.05
C LEU A 811 1.99 -11.71 37.50
N VAL A 812 3.00 -12.57 37.37
CA VAL A 812 2.83 -13.98 36.98
C VAL A 812 3.17 -14.90 38.14
N GLU A 813 2.20 -15.70 38.54
CA GLU A 813 2.23 -16.52 39.75
C GLU A 813 1.67 -17.94 39.58
N GLY A 814 1.82 -18.75 40.63
CA GLY A 814 1.40 -20.15 40.68
C GLY A 814 2.48 -21.12 40.21
N ASN A 815 2.59 -22.28 40.87
CA ASN A 815 3.67 -23.25 40.63
C ASN A 815 3.33 -24.34 39.59
N GLN A 816 2.14 -24.28 39.00
CA GLN A 816 1.62 -25.29 38.09
C GLN A 816 2.20 -25.17 36.68
N LYS A 817 2.28 -26.28 35.94
CA LYS A 817 2.69 -26.29 34.53
C LYS A 817 1.49 -25.91 33.64
N SER A 818 1.73 -25.08 32.62
CA SER A 818 0.72 -24.75 31.61
C SER A 818 1.27 -24.92 30.19
N SER A 819 0.41 -25.32 29.26
CA SER A 819 0.70 -25.37 27.83
C SER A 819 0.53 -24.01 27.14
N ILE A 820 -0.19 -23.07 27.77
CA ILE A 820 -0.56 -21.76 27.22
C ILE A 820 0.67 -20.84 27.19
N LYS A 821 1.00 -20.34 25.99
CA LYS A 821 2.02 -19.31 25.81
C LYS A 821 1.47 -17.95 26.22
N ILE A 822 2.24 -17.18 26.97
CA ILE A 822 1.87 -15.82 27.39
C ILE A 822 2.93 -14.84 26.89
N LYS A 823 2.48 -13.80 26.20
CA LYS A 823 3.31 -12.65 25.82
C LYS A 823 2.79 -11.44 26.58
N LEU A 824 3.67 -10.83 27.38
CA LEU A 824 3.43 -9.60 28.12
C LEU A 824 4.01 -8.46 27.30
N LEU A 825 3.21 -7.44 27.01
CA LEU A 825 3.59 -6.29 26.21
C LEU A 825 3.31 -5.06 27.04
N GLY A 826 4.37 -4.37 27.46
CA GLY A 826 4.30 -3.24 28.36
C GLY A 826 3.60 -2.05 27.73
N GLY A 827 4.35 -1.19 27.07
CA GLY A 827 3.80 0.02 26.50
C GLY A 827 4.90 1.03 26.27
N LEU A 828 4.54 2.26 25.88
CA LEU A 828 5.56 3.28 25.70
C LEU A 828 6.17 3.75 27.02
N ASP A 829 5.58 3.47 28.18
CA ASP A 829 6.04 3.96 29.49
C ASP A 829 6.93 2.96 30.25
N ASN A 830 7.09 3.13 31.56
CA ASN A 830 7.96 2.28 32.36
C ASN A 830 7.14 1.21 33.08
N ASP A 831 7.35 -0.04 32.72
CA ASP A 831 6.56 -1.15 33.23
C ASP A 831 7.29 -2.00 34.26
N LYS A 832 6.54 -2.69 35.10
CA LYS A 832 7.05 -3.54 36.18
C LYS A 832 6.64 -4.98 35.99
N TYR A 833 7.63 -5.87 36.04
CA TYR A 833 7.43 -7.31 35.84
C TYR A 833 7.84 -8.11 37.07
N SER A 834 6.90 -8.88 37.62
CA SER A 834 7.12 -9.86 38.68
C SER A 834 6.68 -11.24 38.21
N VAL A 835 7.63 -12.11 37.88
CA VAL A 835 7.37 -13.41 37.27
C VAL A 835 8.02 -14.53 38.09
N SER A 836 7.22 -15.13 38.97
CA SER A 836 7.62 -16.30 39.74
C SER A 836 7.56 -17.60 38.91
N ASN A 837 6.70 -17.65 37.88
CA ASN A 837 6.63 -18.78 36.95
C ASN A 837 6.91 -18.35 35.50
N SER A 838 8.15 -18.56 35.05
CA SER A 838 8.64 -18.13 33.74
C SER A 838 8.26 -19.04 32.57
N LYS A 839 7.62 -20.19 32.81
CA LYS A 839 7.41 -21.20 31.77
C LYS A 839 6.44 -20.70 30.70
N LYS A 840 6.92 -20.69 29.44
CA LYS A 840 6.18 -20.19 28.27
C LYS A 840 5.69 -18.74 28.43
N VAL A 841 6.41 -17.93 29.21
CA VAL A 841 6.18 -16.48 29.33
C VAL A 841 7.27 -15.76 28.56
N THR A 842 6.91 -14.70 27.85
CA THR A 842 7.85 -13.82 27.15
C THR A 842 7.44 -12.38 27.35
N ILE A 843 8.39 -11.52 27.71
CA ILE A 843 8.19 -10.08 27.89
C ILE A 843 8.67 -9.35 26.64
N TYR A 844 7.84 -8.45 26.12
CA TYR A 844 8.13 -7.52 25.03
C TYR A 844 7.93 -6.10 25.55
N ASP A 845 8.89 -5.22 25.27
CA ASP A 845 8.84 -3.84 25.77
C ASP A 845 9.85 -2.95 25.01
N TYR A 846 9.74 -1.64 25.17
CA TYR A 846 10.69 -0.68 24.62
C TYR A 846 12.06 -0.82 25.26
N LYS A 847 13.10 -0.78 24.42
CA LYS A 847 14.50 -0.82 24.89
C LYS A 847 14.94 0.51 25.51
N SER A 848 14.38 1.60 25.03
CA SER A 848 14.68 2.97 25.46
C SER A 848 14.01 3.38 26.78
N LYS A 849 13.18 2.53 27.38
CA LYS A 849 12.43 2.79 28.61
C LYS A 849 13.02 2.06 29.82
N ALA A 850 12.80 2.62 31.01
CA ALA A 850 13.43 2.17 32.25
C ALA A 850 12.56 1.13 32.98
N ASN A 851 12.35 -0.01 32.31
CA ASN A 851 11.47 -1.08 32.79
C ASN A 851 12.06 -1.81 34.01
N ASN A 852 11.24 -2.04 35.04
CA ASN A 852 11.63 -2.84 36.21
C ASN A 852 11.51 -4.33 35.89
N LEU A 853 12.67 -4.96 35.74
CA LEU A 853 12.82 -6.37 35.41
C LEU A 853 13.48 -7.18 36.54
N ASP A 854 13.59 -6.61 37.76
CA ASP A 854 14.34 -7.19 38.88
C ASP A 854 13.77 -8.55 39.31
N ASN A 855 12.44 -8.69 39.24
CA ASN A 855 11.71 -9.89 39.67
C ASN A 855 11.22 -10.77 38.51
N LYS A 856 11.89 -10.73 37.34
CA LYS A 856 11.44 -11.47 36.14
C LYS A 856 11.70 -12.99 36.14
N GLY A 857 12.43 -13.51 37.13
CA GLY A 857 12.91 -14.90 37.14
C GLY A 857 13.68 -15.28 35.86
N ASN A 858 13.51 -16.52 35.40
CA ASN A 858 14.12 -17.04 34.16
C ASN A 858 13.29 -16.73 32.89
N THR A 859 12.51 -15.65 32.90
CA THR A 859 11.63 -15.28 31.78
C THR A 859 12.43 -14.77 30.60
N THR A 860 12.01 -15.14 29.38
CA THR A 860 12.59 -14.59 28.15
C THR A 860 12.14 -13.15 27.98
N VAL A 861 13.10 -12.22 27.85
CA VAL A 861 12.83 -10.78 27.65
C VAL A 861 13.33 -10.37 26.27
N LYS A 862 12.52 -9.60 25.55
CA LYS A 862 12.78 -9.12 24.18
C LYS A 862 12.47 -7.63 24.10
N LEU A 863 13.49 -6.81 24.40
CA LEU A 863 13.38 -5.36 24.32
C LEU A 863 13.75 -4.85 22.92
N THR A 864 12.91 -4.00 22.34
CA THR A 864 13.13 -3.38 21.03
C THR A 864 12.47 -2.01 20.96
N ASP A 865 13.05 -1.05 20.24
CA ASP A 865 12.39 0.24 19.95
C ASP A 865 11.60 0.19 18.63
N ASP A 866 11.42 -1.00 18.05
CA ASP A 866 10.60 -1.21 16.85
C ASP A 866 9.16 -0.83 17.16
N TYR A 867 8.67 0.22 16.47
CA TYR A 867 7.35 0.77 16.74
C TYR A 867 6.24 -0.23 16.44
N ASP A 868 6.31 -0.95 15.32
CA ASP A 868 5.24 -1.87 14.89
C ASP A 868 5.13 -3.11 15.80
N ILE A 869 6.23 -3.50 16.45
CA ILE A 869 6.23 -4.62 17.41
C ILE A 869 5.56 -4.20 18.72
N ASN A 870 5.86 -3.01 19.25
CA ASN A 870 5.36 -2.60 20.56
C ASN A 870 3.99 -1.92 20.49
N GLN A 871 3.62 -1.35 19.34
CA GLN A 871 2.34 -0.67 19.17
C GLN A 871 1.19 -1.68 19.07
N TYR A 872 0.17 -1.50 19.91
CA TYR A 872 -1.08 -2.25 19.77
C TYR A 872 -1.80 -1.87 18.47
N ASN A 873 -2.11 -2.88 17.66
CA ASN A 873 -2.93 -2.76 16.46
C ASN A 873 -3.86 -3.97 16.34
N TYR A 874 -5.16 -3.74 16.57
CA TYR A 874 -6.18 -4.79 16.55
C TYR A 874 -6.33 -5.47 15.18
N ARG A 875 -6.05 -4.75 14.08
CA ARG A 875 -6.20 -5.26 12.70
C ARG A 875 -5.13 -6.30 12.33
N ASN A 876 -4.09 -6.46 13.14
CA ASN A 876 -3.01 -7.39 12.87
C ASN A 876 -3.38 -8.86 13.11
N ALA A 877 -4.48 -9.19 13.79
CA ALA A 877 -4.88 -10.58 14.00
C ALA A 877 -5.25 -11.29 12.68
N LYS A 878 -4.60 -12.42 12.37
CA LYS A 878 -4.83 -13.19 11.13
C LYS A 878 -4.65 -14.69 11.38
N TYR A 879 -5.37 -15.52 10.65
CA TYR A 879 -5.19 -16.98 10.67
C TYR A 879 -3.92 -17.44 9.97
N ASN A 880 -3.41 -18.62 10.33
CA ASN A 880 -2.47 -19.35 9.49
C ASN A 880 -3.16 -19.79 8.19
N VAL A 881 -2.43 -19.72 7.08
CA VAL A 881 -2.92 -19.94 5.71
C VAL A 881 -2.12 -21.06 5.06
N PHE A 882 -2.81 -21.97 4.37
CA PHE A 882 -2.21 -22.98 3.52
C PHE A 882 -2.81 -22.86 2.11
N THR A 883 -1.97 -22.80 1.09
CA THR A 883 -2.36 -22.68 -0.33
C THR A 883 -1.66 -23.68 -1.19
N THR A 884 -2.32 -24.05 -2.28
CA THR A 884 -1.74 -24.89 -3.34
C THR A 884 -2.14 -24.35 -4.71
N PHE A 885 -1.23 -24.39 -5.68
CA PHE A 885 -1.51 -23.99 -7.07
C PHE A 885 -0.57 -24.70 -8.06
N MET A 886 -0.97 -24.75 -9.33
CA MET A 886 -0.17 -25.33 -10.42
C MET A 886 0.49 -24.24 -11.27
N ASN A 887 1.65 -24.51 -11.88
CA ASN A 887 2.32 -23.61 -12.82
C ASN A 887 2.77 -24.34 -14.09
N PHE A 888 2.84 -23.63 -15.22
CA PHE A 888 3.25 -24.17 -16.52
C PHE A 888 4.31 -23.25 -17.16
N ASN A 889 5.38 -23.82 -17.72
CA ASN A 889 6.45 -23.06 -18.39
C ASN A 889 6.93 -23.80 -19.66
N PHE A 890 7.37 -23.08 -20.70
CA PHE A 890 7.94 -23.68 -21.91
C PHE A 890 9.26 -23.01 -22.30
N ASN A 891 10.31 -23.82 -22.54
CA ASN A 891 11.53 -23.33 -23.18
C ASN A 891 12.18 -24.42 -24.08
N PRO A 892 13.06 -24.05 -25.03
CA PRO A 892 13.63 -25.01 -25.98
C PRO A 892 14.43 -26.16 -25.36
N ASP A 893 15.00 -25.95 -24.16
CA ASP A 893 15.85 -26.93 -23.49
C ASP A 893 15.02 -27.90 -22.61
N ASP A 894 13.98 -27.42 -21.92
CA ASP A 894 13.12 -28.21 -21.02
C ASP A 894 11.81 -28.70 -21.65
N ALA A 895 11.43 -28.16 -22.82
CA ALA A 895 10.08 -28.24 -23.38
C ALA A 895 9.02 -27.75 -22.37
N LEU A 896 7.87 -28.42 -22.25
CA LEU A 896 6.82 -28.06 -21.27
C LEU A 896 7.20 -28.55 -19.86
N ALA A 897 7.21 -27.64 -18.88
CA ALA A 897 7.31 -27.93 -17.47
C ALA A 897 5.92 -27.80 -16.81
N VAL A 898 5.52 -28.79 -16.02
CA VAL A 898 4.30 -28.80 -15.22
C VAL A 898 4.70 -28.82 -13.75
N GLY A 899 4.31 -27.80 -12.99
CA GLY A 899 4.69 -27.64 -11.59
C GLY A 899 3.49 -27.58 -10.65
N PHE A 900 3.74 -27.96 -9.40
CA PHE A 900 2.85 -27.85 -8.26
C PHE A 900 3.56 -27.10 -7.14
N ASN A 901 2.90 -26.10 -6.56
CA ASN A 901 3.42 -25.33 -5.44
C ASN A 901 2.46 -25.43 -4.24
N ALA A 902 3.03 -25.46 -3.04
CA ALA A 902 2.29 -25.36 -1.79
C ALA A 902 2.96 -24.34 -0.87
N ASP A 903 2.19 -23.39 -0.34
CA ASP A 903 2.66 -22.42 0.65
C ASP A 903 1.95 -22.62 1.98
N TYR A 904 2.70 -22.59 3.08
CA TYR A 904 2.18 -22.50 4.44
C TYR A 904 2.71 -21.24 5.12
N THR A 905 1.80 -20.31 5.43
CA THR A 905 2.10 -19.03 6.08
C THR A 905 1.61 -19.05 7.51
N VAL A 906 2.53 -18.81 8.45
CA VAL A 906 2.25 -18.73 9.89
C VAL A 906 2.13 -17.26 10.30
N ASN A 907 1.03 -16.93 10.96
CA ASN A 907 0.64 -15.59 11.38
C ASN A 907 0.58 -15.49 12.92
N ASP A 908 1.74 -15.43 13.58
CA ASP A 908 1.89 -15.26 15.03
C ASP A 908 1.96 -13.75 15.43
N PHE A 909 2.31 -13.40 16.67
CA PHE A 909 2.34 -12.02 17.18
C PHE A 909 3.24 -11.09 16.34
N ILE A 910 4.54 -11.41 16.19
CA ILE A 910 5.45 -10.62 15.34
C ILE A 910 5.33 -11.09 13.90
N LYS A 911 4.99 -10.15 13.01
CA LYS A 911 4.84 -10.37 11.58
C LYS A 911 5.59 -9.25 10.88
N ASN A 912 6.46 -9.55 9.91
CA ASN A 912 6.77 -8.55 8.88
C ASN A 912 7.38 -9.19 7.60
N PRO A 913 6.57 -9.62 6.60
CA PRO A 913 5.10 -9.58 6.53
C PRO A 913 4.38 -10.79 7.17
N TYR A 914 5.11 -11.84 7.55
CA TYR A 914 4.62 -13.05 8.21
C TYR A 914 5.54 -13.45 9.37
N SER A 915 5.14 -14.40 10.21
CA SER A 915 6.01 -14.94 11.27
C SER A 915 6.88 -16.08 10.78
N GLN A 916 6.37 -16.89 9.87
CA GLN A 916 7.10 -17.92 9.14
C GLN A 916 6.42 -18.15 7.78
N LYS A 917 7.19 -18.47 6.75
CA LYS A 917 6.65 -18.90 5.45
C LYS A 917 7.40 -20.12 4.96
N HIS A 918 6.66 -21.13 4.54
CA HIS A 918 7.16 -22.36 3.95
C HIS A 918 6.63 -22.46 2.53
N HIS A 919 7.51 -22.65 1.56
CA HIS A 919 7.17 -22.82 0.16
C HIS A 919 7.73 -24.16 -0.32
N PHE A 920 6.87 -24.98 -0.92
CA PHE A 920 7.22 -26.28 -1.49
C PHE A 920 6.94 -26.25 -2.98
N THR A 921 7.87 -26.74 -3.78
CA THR A 921 7.75 -26.81 -5.25
C THR A 921 8.03 -28.23 -5.71
N ALA A 922 7.20 -28.72 -6.64
CA ALA A 922 7.41 -29.97 -7.36
C ALA A 922 7.19 -29.73 -8.86
N ASN A 923 8.26 -29.79 -9.65
CA ASN A 923 8.21 -29.60 -11.11
C ASN A 923 8.49 -30.91 -11.85
N TYR A 924 7.79 -31.13 -12.97
CA TYR A 924 8.05 -32.19 -13.94
C TYR A 924 8.32 -31.59 -15.32
N PHE A 925 9.42 -31.98 -15.97
CA PHE A 925 9.86 -31.44 -17.25
C PHE A 925 9.67 -32.47 -18.37
N THR A 926 8.76 -32.20 -19.31
CA THR A 926 8.38 -33.17 -20.36
C THR A 926 9.49 -33.42 -21.38
N GLY A 927 10.30 -32.41 -21.71
CA GLY A 927 11.38 -32.55 -22.69
C GLY A 927 12.48 -33.49 -22.21
N THR A 928 12.67 -33.57 -20.89
CA THR A 928 13.75 -34.33 -20.26
C THR A 928 13.27 -35.57 -19.50
N LYS A 929 11.97 -35.63 -19.16
CA LYS A 929 11.34 -36.61 -18.25
C LYS A 929 11.87 -36.54 -16.81
N GLY A 930 12.33 -35.37 -16.39
CA GLY A 930 12.90 -35.13 -15.06
C GLY A 930 11.93 -34.50 -14.07
N TYR A 931 12.29 -34.59 -12.79
CA TYR A 931 11.64 -33.85 -11.71
C TYR A 931 12.63 -32.99 -10.91
N GLU A 932 12.07 -31.96 -10.27
CA GLU A 932 12.68 -31.11 -9.24
C GLU A 932 11.72 -31.03 -8.04
N LEU A 933 12.27 -31.21 -6.83
CA LEU A 933 11.59 -30.95 -5.57
C LEU A 933 12.38 -29.87 -4.83
N ALA A 934 11.71 -28.82 -4.39
CA ALA A 934 12.35 -27.74 -3.63
C ALA A 934 11.52 -27.34 -2.41
N TYR A 935 12.22 -26.89 -1.38
CA TYR A 935 11.65 -26.32 -0.17
C TYR A 935 12.37 -25.02 0.18
N ARG A 936 11.60 -24.00 0.56
CA ARG A 936 12.12 -22.75 1.12
C ARG A 936 11.37 -22.41 2.40
N GLY A 937 12.08 -22.32 3.52
CA GLY A 937 11.58 -21.81 4.79
C GLY A 937 12.14 -20.42 5.09
N LEU A 938 11.30 -19.49 5.54
CA LEU A 938 11.67 -18.12 5.91
C LEU A 938 11.17 -17.80 7.32
N PHE A 939 12.07 -17.29 8.18
CA PHE A 939 11.85 -17.09 9.61
C PHE A 939 12.32 -15.69 10.07
N PRO A 940 11.45 -14.67 10.03
CA PRO A 940 11.78 -13.31 10.51
C PRO A 940 12.26 -13.22 11.96
N LEU A 941 13.24 -12.35 12.17
CA LEU A 941 13.77 -11.99 13.49
C LEU A 941 13.13 -10.72 14.03
N LEU A 942 13.23 -10.55 15.35
CA LEU A 942 12.72 -9.39 16.07
C LEU A 942 13.47 -8.09 15.81
N LYS A 943 14.71 -8.19 15.32
CA LYS A 943 15.62 -7.06 15.24
C LYS A 943 15.88 -6.68 13.79
N SER A 944 15.45 -5.48 13.41
CA SER A 944 16.01 -4.70 12.30
C SER A 944 15.95 -5.37 10.92
N ASN A 945 14.79 -5.94 10.55
CA ASN A 945 14.51 -6.53 9.24
C ASN A 945 15.36 -7.76 8.85
N TRP A 946 16.01 -8.40 9.81
CA TRP A 946 16.75 -9.64 9.59
C TRP A 946 15.82 -10.86 9.62
N PHE A 947 16.15 -11.93 8.88
CA PHE A 947 15.42 -13.20 8.89
C PHE A 947 16.32 -14.38 8.55
N TYR A 948 16.09 -15.53 9.17
CA TYR A 948 16.72 -16.78 8.75
C TYR A 948 15.99 -17.37 7.54
N GLY A 949 16.74 -18.02 6.67
CA GLY A 949 16.21 -18.78 5.56
C GLY A 949 16.78 -20.19 5.54
N LEU A 950 16.03 -21.12 4.96
CA LEU A 950 16.50 -22.46 4.65
C LEU A 950 16.00 -22.86 3.26
N ASP A 951 16.91 -22.99 2.31
CA ASP A 951 16.63 -23.51 0.98
C ASP A 951 17.11 -24.97 0.88
N THR A 952 16.27 -25.88 0.39
CA THR A 952 16.64 -27.26 0.05
C THR A 952 16.15 -27.59 -1.35
N ARG A 953 16.96 -28.27 -2.16
CA ARG A 953 16.61 -28.65 -3.53
C ARG A 953 17.10 -30.05 -3.85
N ILE A 954 16.27 -30.82 -4.55
CA ILE A 954 16.58 -32.16 -5.04
C ILE A 954 16.16 -32.26 -6.50
N THR A 955 17.06 -32.71 -7.36
CA THR A 955 16.76 -32.97 -8.77
C THR A 955 17.10 -34.39 -9.17
N SER A 956 16.32 -34.92 -10.11
CA SER A 956 16.69 -36.12 -10.88
C SER A 956 17.83 -35.82 -11.88
N SER A 957 18.23 -36.80 -12.70
CA SER A 957 19.29 -36.74 -13.74
C SER A 957 19.03 -35.77 -14.90
N HIS A 958 18.29 -34.70 -14.67
CA HIS A 958 17.62 -33.94 -15.71
C HIS A 958 17.73 -32.44 -15.53
N TYR A 959 18.51 -31.96 -14.55
CA TYR A 959 18.94 -30.56 -14.53
C TYR A 959 19.92 -30.35 -15.70
N ILE A 960 19.44 -29.73 -16.78
CA ILE A 960 20.22 -29.54 -18.01
C ILE A 960 21.11 -28.30 -17.87
N ARG A 961 22.40 -28.52 -18.08
CA ARG A 961 23.36 -27.47 -18.47
C ARG A 961 23.81 -27.79 -19.89
N ASN A 962 24.12 -26.81 -20.73
CA ASN A 962 24.80 -27.12 -21.99
C ASN A 962 26.31 -26.92 -21.83
N PHE A 963 27.12 -27.73 -22.52
CA PHE A 963 28.58 -27.59 -22.54
C PHE A 963 29.11 -27.80 -23.97
N TYR A 964 29.71 -26.75 -24.53
CA TYR A 964 30.25 -26.70 -25.89
C TYR A 964 31.78 -26.69 -25.92
N GLY A 965 32.41 -26.84 -24.75
CA GLY A 965 33.85 -26.63 -24.54
C GLY A 965 34.16 -25.29 -23.86
N ILE A 966 35.45 -25.00 -23.70
CA ILE A 966 35.98 -23.83 -23.00
C ILE A 966 36.52 -22.81 -24.01
N GLY A 967 36.22 -21.52 -23.81
CA GLY A 967 36.72 -20.41 -24.62
C GLY A 967 35.72 -19.85 -25.65
N ASN A 968 36.13 -18.76 -26.31
CA ASN A 968 35.28 -18.00 -27.24
C ASN A 968 35.22 -18.63 -28.66
N GLU A 969 36.17 -19.51 -28.99
CA GLU A 969 36.25 -20.17 -30.30
C GLU A 969 35.50 -21.51 -30.38
N THR A 970 34.78 -21.89 -29.33
CA THR A 970 33.94 -23.09 -29.33
C THR A 970 32.85 -23.02 -30.40
N ILE A 971 32.61 -24.13 -31.11
CA ILE A 971 31.59 -24.23 -32.16
C ILE A 971 30.28 -24.83 -31.62
N ASN A 972 29.17 -24.56 -32.31
CA ASN A 972 27.88 -25.18 -32.01
C ASN A 972 27.53 -26.20 -33.11
N PRO A 973 27.79 -27.50 -32.90
CA PRO A 973 27.69 -28.51 -33.95
C PRO A 973 26.26 -29.09 -34.06
N LYS A 974 25.23 -28.25 -33.85
CA LYS A 974 23.82 -28.70 -33.84
C LYS A 974 23.38 -29.34 -35.17
N ASP A 975 23.90 -28.86 -36.29
CA ASP A 975 23.51 -29.34 -37.63
C ASP A 975 24.08 -30.75 -37.91
N GLU A 976 25.17 -31.13 -37.23
CA GLU A 976 25.84 -32.42 -37.39
C GLU A 976 25.36 -33.46 -36.37
N PHE A 977 25.27 -33.08 -35.08
CA PHE A 977 24.98 -34.02 -33.98
C PHE A 977 23.62 -33.82 -33.30
N GLY A 978 22.82 -32.87 -33.79
CA GLY A 978 21.50 -32.54 -33.26
C GLY A 978 21.52 -31.71 -31.97
N ASP A 979 20.34 -31.22 -31.60
CA ASP A 979 20.17 -30.18 -30.58
C ASP A 979 20.60 -30.57 -29.16
N ARG A 980 20.64 -31.88 -28.86
CA ARG A 980 20.89 -32.36 -27.49
C ARG A 980 22.33 -32.79 -27.26
N PHE A 981 23.18 -32.82 -28.29
CA PHE A 981 24.55 -33.34 -28.19
C PHE A 981 25.37 -32.69 -27.07
N ASN A 982 25.16 -31.39 -26.84
CA ASN A 982 25.87 -30.60 -25.83
C ASN A 982 25.19 -30.61 -24.44
N ASN A 983 24.06 -31.31 -24.28
CA ASN A 983 23.32 -31.31 -23.02
C ASN A 983 24.02 -32.19 -21.97
N VAL A 984 24.29 -31.59 -20.82
CA VAL A 984 24.86 -32.17 -19.62
C VAL A 984 23.75 -32.43 -18.62
N ARG A 985 23.63 -33.68 -18.18
CA ARG A 985 22.66 -34.11 -17.17
C ARG A 985 23.31 -34.09 -15.79
N ALA A 986 22.67 -33.45 -14.83
CA ALA A 986 23.12 -33.42 -13.46
C ALA A 986 22.03 -33.85 -12.48
N LYS A 987 22.43 -34.56 -11.41
CA LYS A 987 21.65 -34.79 -10.20
C LYS A 987 22.21 -33.90 -9.10
N GLU A 988 21.34 -33.18 -8.41
CA GLU A 988 21.71 -32.22 -7.38
C GLU A 988 20.90 -32.50 -6.10
N PHE A 989 21.59 -32.50 -4.97
CA PHE A 989 21.01 -32.27 -3.65
C PHE A 989 21.68 -31.02 -3.08
N ALA A 990 20.91 -30.01 -2.69
CA ALA A 990 21.43 -28.81 -2.07
C ALA A 990 20.70 -28.51 -0.76
N PHE A 991 21.45 -28.08 0.26
CA PHE A 991 20.95 -27.62 1.55
C PHE A 991 21.68 -26.32 1.93
N SER A 992 20.90 -25.25 2.10
CA SER A 992 21.44 -23.89 2.22
C SER A 992 20.74 -23.08 3.32
N PRO A 993 21.18 -23.17 4.59
CA PRO A 993 20.75 -22.24 5.62
C PRO A 993 21.32 -20.84 5.34
N SER A 994 20.57 -19.80 5.70
CA SER A 994 20.93 -18.41 5.43
C SER A 994 20.46 -17.44 6.51
N ILE A 995 21.15 -16.31 6.58
CA ILE A 995 20.69 -15.11 7.26
C ILE A 995 20.53 -14.01 6.22
N ASN A 996 19.41 -13.29 6.28
CA ASN A 996 19.00 -12.34 5.26
C ASN A 996 18.52 -11.05 5.92
N TRP A 997 18.60 -9.94 5.20
CA TRP A 997 18.15 -8.63 5.64
C TRP A 997 17.50 -7.88 4.48
N ASN A 998 16.41 -7.15 4.73
CA ASN A 998 15.74 -6.38 3.68
C ASN A 998 15.25 -5.00 4.20
N LYS A 999 15.56 -3.90 3.51
CA LYS A 999 15.04 -2.55 3.82
C LYS A 999 15.14 -1.64 2.59
N ASN A 1000 14.10 -0.84 2.30
CA ASN A 1000 14.14 0.27 1.32
C ASN A 1000 14.90 -0.07 0.02
N ALA A 1001 14.40 -1.03 -0.76
CA ALA A 1001 15.00 -1.56 -2.00
C ALA A 1001 16.29 -2.40 -1.85
N SER A 1002 16.86 -2.53 -0.65
CA SER A 1002 18.10 -3.28 -0.40
C SER A 1002 17.85 -4.64 0.23
N THR A 1003 18.43 -5.70 -0.33
CA THR A 1003 18.42 -7.06 0.23
C THR A 1003 19.85 -7.58 0.39
N PHE A 1004 20.21 -7.99 1.60
CA PHE A 1004 21.45 -8.71 1.89
C PHE A 1004 21.14 -10.17 2.23
N SER A 1005 21.98 -11.11 1.81
CA SER A 1005 21.86 -12.53 2.10
C SER A 1005 23.24 -13.14 2.31
N ALA A 1006 23.42 -13.91 3.38
CA ALA A 1006 24.59 -14.74 3.60
C ALA A 1006 24.12 -16.19 3.83
N LYS A 1007 24.57 -17.10 2.98
CA LYS A 1007 24.20 -18.52 2.98
C LYS A 1007 25.42 -19.39 3.20
N LEU A 1008 25.25 -20.47 3.93
CA LEU A 1008 26.16 -21.62 3.88
C LEU A 1008 25.53 -22.64 2.94
N ASN A 1009 26.32 -23.28 2.10
CA ASN A 1009 25.83 -24.24 1.11
C ASN A 1009 26.49 -25.60 1.33
N TYR A 1010 25.68 -26.65 1.34
CA TYR A 1010 26.12 -28.02 1.17
C TYR A 1010 25.46 -28.57 -0.09
N GLU A 1011 26.27 -29.00 -1.06
CA GLU A 1011 25.81 -29.49 -2.37
C GLU A 1011 26.40 -30.87 -2.64
N ILE A 1012 25.56 -31.80 -3.09
CA ILE A 1012 25.99 -33.05 -3.72
C ILE A 1012 25.60 -32.95 -5.19
N LEU A 1013 26.61 -32.97 -6.06
CA LEU A 1013 26.42 -32.87 -7.50
C LEU A 1013 27.03 -34.09 -8.19
N LYS A 1014 26.27 -34.70 -9.08
CA LYS A 1014 26.76 -35.76 -9.96
C LYS A 1014 26.40 -35.44 -11.40
N ILE A 1015 27.41 -35.41 -12.27
CA ILE A 1015 27.19 -35.37 -13.72
C ILE A 1015 26.99 -36.80 -14.22
N ASP A 1016 25.92 -37.03 -14.98
CA ASP A 1016 25.68 -38.34 -15.58
C ASP A 1016 26.41 -38.48 -16.91
N ARG A 1017 27.23 -39.53 -17.02
CA ARG A 1017 27.90 -39.92 -18.27
C ARG A 1017 26.86 -40.49 -19.24
N THR A 1018 26.26 -39.61 -20.03
CA THR A 1018 25.23 -39.98 -21.01
C THR A 1018 25.88 -40.26 -22.37
N ASN A 1019 25.66 -41.45 -22.93
CA ASN A 1019 26.18 -41.83 -24.25
C ASN A 1019 25.75 -40.85 -25.35
N ASN A 1020 26.58 -40.69 -26.37
CA ASN A 1020 26.35 -39.81 -27.53
C ASN A 1020 26.18 -38.33 -27.13
N ARG A 1021 26.90 -37.88 -26.09
CA ARG A 1021 27.02 -36.48 -25.68
C ARG A 1021 28.44 -35.99 -25.80
N TYR A 1022 28.61 -34.68 -26.00
CA TYR A 1022 29.93 -34.05 -26.09
C TYR A 1022 30.80 -34.37 -24.87
N ILE A 1023 30.23 -34.27 -23.66
CA ILE A 1023 30.92 -34.62 -22.40
C ILE A 1023 31.34 -36.09 -22.30
N SER A 1024 30.73 -37.01 -23.06
CA SER A 1024 31.06 -38.44 -23.00
C SER A 1024 32.29 -38.83 -23.82
N ILE A 1025 32.75 -37.93 -24.70
CA ILE A 1025 33.91 -38.12 -25.57
C ILE A 1025 35.20 -38.09 -24.71
N PRO A 1026 36.10 -39.08 -24.84
CA PRO A 1026 37.36 -39.10 -24.11
C PRO A 1026 38.17 -37.80 -24.29
N GLY A 1027 38.68 -37.25 -23.19
CA GLY A 1027 39.51 -36.04 -23.19
C GLY A 1027 38.76 -34.70 -23.17
N VAL A 1028 37.42 -34.68 -23.34
CA VAL A 1028 36.63 -33.43 -23.31
C VAL A 1028 36.45 -32.89 -21.88
N VAL A 1029 36.21 -33.77 -20.92
CA VAL A 1029 36.17 -33.43 -19.48
C VAL A 1029 36.99 -34.46 -18.69
N ASN A 1030 37.47 -34.06 -17.52
CA ASN A 1030 38.09 -35.02 -16.60
C ASN A 1030 37.04 -36.09 -16.20
N PRO A 1031 37.29 -37.40 -16.39
CA PRO A 1031 36.33 -38.46 -16.04
C PRO A 1031 35.86 -38.43 -14.59
N ASP A 1032 36.64 -37.82 -13.69
CA ASP A 1032 36.31 -37.65 -12.28
C ASP A 1032 34.99 -36.89 -12.05
N VAL A 1033 34.57 -36.01 -12.99
CA VAL A 1033 33.31 -35.25 -12.89
C VAL A 1033 32.05 -36.14 -12.93
N PHE A 1034 32.17 -37.39 -13.40
CA PHE A 1034 31.06 -38.36 -13.43
C PHE A 1034 30.83 -39.07 -12.09
N THR A 1035 31.72 -38.86 -11.12
CA THR A 1035 31.54 -39.32 -9.75
C THR A 1035 30.73 -38.31 -8.95
N SER A 1036 30.10 -38.76 -7.86
CA SER A 1036 29.37 -37.86 -6.98
C SER A 1036 30.34 -36.98 -6.19
N LYS A 1037 30.24 -35.66 -6.36
CA LYS A 1037 31.05 -34.66 -5.68
C LYS A 1037 30.24 -34.01 -4.56
N GLN A 1038 30.90 -33.75 -3.44
CA GLN A 1038 30.32 -33.05 -2.30
C GLN A 1038 31.05 -31.73 -2.10
N PHE A 1039 30.30 -30.64 -2.06
CA PHE A 1039 30.83 -29.30 -1.88
C PHE A 1039 30.26 -28.69 -0.61
N GLY A 1040 31.12 -27.98 0.12
CA GLY A 1040 30.74 -27.02 1.15
C GLY A 1040 31.09 -25.62 0.67
N GLY A 1041 30.30 -24.62 1.04
CA GLY A 1041 30.57 -23.25 0.59
C GLY A 1041 29.84 -22.17 1.36
N ALA A 1042 30.18 -20.93 1.04
CA ALA A 1042 29.52 -19.73 1.53
C ALA A 1042 29.14 -18.83 0.34
N ASP A 1043 27.96 -18.21 0.40
CA ASP A 1043 27.44 -17.29 -0.61
C ASP A 1043 26.95 -16.02 0.09
N VAL A 1044 27.57 -14.89 -0.22
CA VAL A 1044 27.20 -13.59 0.32
C VAL A 1044 26.75 -12.71 -0.84
N SER A 1045 25.56 -12.13 -0.75
CA SER A 1045 25.03 -11.25 -1.77
C SER A 1045 24.37 -10.00 -1.20
N PHE A 1046 24.46 -8.91 -1.95
CA PHE A 1046 23.73 -7.68 -1.75
C PHE A 1046 23.06 -7.29 -3.07
N ASN A 1047 21.76 -7.02 -3.03
CA ASN A 1047 20.94 -6.61 -4.16
C ASN A 1047 20.23 -5.31 -3.82
N TYR A 1048 20.23 -4.38 -4.75
CA TYR A 1048 19.52 -3.11 -4.69
C TYR A 1048 18.66 -2.96 -5.93
N GLU A 1049 17.35 -2.86 -5.78
CA GLU A 1049 16.41 -2.73 -6.89
C GLU A 1049 15.39 -1.64 -6.60
N ASN A 1050 15.56 -0.48 -7.23
CA ASN A 1050 14.64 0.66 -7.11
C ASN A 1050 14.04 0.97 -8.49
N PHE A 1051 12.76 0.69 -8.66
CA PHE A 1051 12.03 0.90 -9.89
C PHE A 1051 10.77 1.72 -9.63
N ASP A 1052 10.41 2.58 -10.58
CA ASP A 1052 9.17 3.33 -10.52
C ASP A 1052 7.93 2.43 -10.63
N ASN A 1053 7.98 1.35 -11.40
CA ASN A 1053 6.92 0.34 -11.46
C ASN A 1053 7.55 -1.05 -11.62
N THR A 1054 7.03 -2.05 -10.90
CA THR A 1054 7.61 -3.40 -10.88
C THR A 1054 7.42 -4.16 -12.21
N ALA A 1055 6.27 -4.01 -12.86
CA ALA A 1055 5.94 -4.81 -14.05
C ALA A 1055 6.23 -4.09 -15.37
N ASN A 1056 6.11 -2.76 -15.40
CA ASN A 1056 6.50 -1.92 -16.53
C ASN A 1056 7.36 -0.74 -16.08
N PRO A 1057 8.60 -0.98 -15.61
CA PRO A 1057 9.49 0.09 -15.17
C PRO A 1057 9.81 1.05 -16.32
N LYS A 1058 9.80 2.36 -16.03
CA LYS A 1058 10.21 3.47 -16.92
C LYS A 1058 11.36 4.30 -16.35
N LEU A 1059 11.63 4.16 -15.05
CA LEU A 1059 12.76 4.77 -14.36
C LEU A 1059 13.24 3.83 -13.25
N GLY A 1060 14.56 3.58 -13.14
CA GLY A 1060 15.08 2.80 -12.02
C GLY A 1060 16.53 2.38 -12.12
N MET A 1061 17.03 1.83 -11.02
CA MET A 1061 18.40 1.36 -10.84
C MET A 1061 18.41 -0.04 -10.25
N LYS A 1062 19.32 -0.86 -10.76
CA LYS A 1062 19.66 -2.17 -10.20
C LYS A 1062 21.15 -2.25 -9.93
N PHE A 1063 21.52 -2.64 -8.73
CA PHE A 1063 22.89 -2.99 -8.38
C PHE A 1063 22.90 -4.32 -7.63
N ASP A 1064 23.78 -5.22 -8.03
CA ASP A 1064 23.97 -6.48 -7.31
C ASP A 1064 25.46 -6.83 -7.20
N ILE A 1065 25.82 -7.42 -6.07
CA ILE A 1065 27.14 -8.01 -5.84
C ILE A 1065 26.95 -9.33 -5.12
N ARG A 1066 27.68 -10.36 -5.54
CA ARG A 1066 27.64 -11.70 -4.98
C ARG A 1066 29.04 -12.29 -4.93
N SER A 1067 29.44 -12.78 -3.77
CA SER A 1067 30.70 -13.47 -3.55
C SER A 1067 30.41 -14.90 -3.11
N VAL A 1068 31.00 -15.88 -3.78
CA VAL A 1068 30.82 -17.30 -3.49
C VAL A 1068 32.18 -17.94 -3.21
N TYR A 1069 32.28 -18.71 -2.13
CA TYR A 1069 33.40 -19.59 -1.86
C TYR A 1069 32.91 -21.03 -1.83
N ASN A 1070 33.61 -21.95 -2.48
CA ASN A 1070 33.26 -23.36 -2.52
C ASN A 1070 34.51 -24.23 -2.40
N ILE A 1071 34.38 -25.34 -1.69
CA ILE A 1071 35.42 -26.34 -1.46
C ILE A 1071 34.84 -27.74 -1.64
N ASN A 1072 35.59 -28.62 -2.29
CA ASN A 1072 35.25 -30.04 -2.33
C ASN A 1072 35.60 -30.69 -0.99
N LEU A 1073 34.62 -31.35 -0.37
CA LEU A 1073 34.76 -31.89 0.99
C LEU A 1073 35.57 -33.18 1.07
N LYS A 1074 35.83 -33.83 -0.07
CA LYS A 1074 36.70 -35.02 -0.16
C LYS A 1074 38.11 -34.67 -0.62
N ASP A 1075 38.25 -33.64 -1.44
CA ASP A 1075 39.52 -33.14 -1.96
C ASP A 1075 39.61 -31.64 -1.69
N THR A 1076 40.09 -31.28 -0.50
CA THR A 1076 40.08 -29.89 -0.02
C THR A 1076 41.02 -28.97 -0.80
N ASN A 1077 41.93 -29.53 -1.60
CA ASN A 1077 42.75 -28.73 -2.52
C ASN A 1077 41.91 -28.15 -3.67
N ARG A 1078 40.75 -28.76 -3.98
CA ARG A 1078 39.82 -28.27 -4.98
C ARG A 1078 38.84 -27.28 -4.37
N GLN A 1079 39.25 -26.02 -4.38
CA GLN A 1079 38.50 -24.89 -3.84
C GLN A 1079 38.62 -23.68 -4.77
N TYR A 1080 37.59 -22.84 -4.78
CA TYR A 1080 37.62 -21.58 -5.50
C TYR A 1080 36.76 -20.53 -4.81
N ALA A 1081 37.08 -19.26 -5.05
CA ALA A 1081 36.18 -18.16 -4.77
C ALA A 1081 35.72 -17.52 -6.09
N SER A 1082 34.58 -16.84 -6.08
CA SER A 1082 34.14 -16.02 -7.20
C SER A 1082 33.47 -14.76 -6.73
N ILE A 1083 33.60 -13.71 -7.52
CA ILE A 1083 32.95 -12.41 -7.31
C ILE A 1083 32.16 -12.10 -8.57
N GLU A 1084 30.89 -11.77 -8.40
CA GLU A 1084 29.98 -11.32 -9.42
C GLU A 1084 29.44 -9.94 -9.05
N THR A 1085 29.38 -9.01 -9.99
CA THR A 1085 28.73 -7.72 -9.75
C THR A 1085 28.05 -7.21 -11.00
N GLY A 1086 26.87 -6.61 -10.83
CA GLY A 1086 26.08 -6.02 -11.90
C GLY A 1086 25.55 -4.64 -11.55
N LEU A 1087 25.43 -3.79 -12.57
CA LEU A 1087 24.85 -2.46 -12.48
C LEU A 1087 23.96 -2.25 -13.70
N GLY A 1088 22.75 -1.75 -13.47
CA GLY A 1088 21.82 -1.42 -14.53
C GLY A 1088 20.99 -0.19 -14.23
N PHE A 1089 20.59 0.48 -15.30
CA PHE A 1089 19.79 1.68 -15.30
C PHE A 1089 18.65 1.54 -16.30
N LEU A 1090 17.55 2.18 -15.95
CA LEU A 1090 16.38 2.29 -16.79
C LEU A 1090 15.90 3.74 -16.72
N HIS A 1091 15.73 4.37 -17.88
CA HIS A 1091 15.39 5.79 -17.96
C HIS A 1091 14.57 6.09 -19.22
N TYR A 1092 13.49 6.84 -19.08
CA TYR A 1092 12.72 7.32 -20.22
C TYR A 1092 13.50 8.39 -21.00
N LEU A 1093 13.43 8.36 -22.33
CA LEU A 1093 14.14 9.31 -23.21
C LEU A 1093 13.24 10.43 -23.73
N THR A 1094 11.93 10.31 -23.53
CA THR A 1094 10.91 11.22 -24.06
C THR A 1094 10.07 11.82 -22.94
N LYS A 1095 9.64 13.08 -23.06
CA LYS A 1095 8.78 13.75 -22.07
C LYS A 1095 7.47 13.00 -21.75
N ASN A 1096 6.91 12.26 -22.71
CA ASN A 1096 5.71 11.43 -22.51
C ASN A 1096 6.01 10.03 -21.93
N GLN A 1097 7.27 9.75 -21.60
CA GLN A 1097 7.75 8.51 -21.00
C GLN A 1097 7.46 7.22 -21.79
N LYS A 1098 7.17 7.31 -23.10
CA LYS A 1098 6.87 6.12 -23.94
C LYS A 1098 8.10 5.41 -24.47
N LEU A 1099 9.19 6.14 -24.70
CA LEU A 1099 10.46 5.58 -25.14
C LEU A 1099 11.38 5.44 -23.93
N VAL A 1100 11.83 4.22 -23.65
CA VAL A 1100 12.62 3.87 -22.47
C VAL A 1100 13.88 3.16 -22.89
N TRP A 1101 15.01 3.62 -22.37
CA TRP A 1101 16.29 2.92 -22.46
C TRP A 1101 16.51 2.09 -21.20
N SER A 1102 16.91 0.84 -21.35
CA SER A 1102 17.26 -0.08 -20.28
C SER A 1102 18.61 -0.69 -20.58
N SER A 1103 19.53 -0.69 -19.64
CA SER A 1103 20.83 -1.36 -19.80
C SER A 1103 21.27 -2.00 -18.50
N TYR A 1104 21.84 -3.21 -18.59
CA TYR A 1104 22.41 -3.93 -17.46
C TYR A 1104 23.72 -4.57 -17.87
N ALA A 1105 24.77 -4.32 -17.10
CA ALA A 1105 26.09 -4.90 -17.30
C ALA A 1105 26.46 -5.72 -16.06
N LYS A 1106 27.06 -6.90 -16.28
CA LYS A 1106 27.48 -7.81 -15.20
C LYS A 1106 28.81 -8.46 -15.52
N ALA A 1107 29.66 -8.55 -14.51
CA ALA A 1107 30.95 -9.23 -14.56
C ALA A 1107 31.00 -10.37 -13.54
N LYS A 1108 31.80 -11.40 -13.85
CA LYS A 1108 32.11 -12.53 -12.97
C LYS A 1108 33.60 -12.85 -13.05
N TRP A 1109 34.23 -13.02 -11.91
CA TRP A 1109 35.61 -13.48 -11.80
C TRP A 1109 35.68 -14.75 -10.94
N LEU A 1110 36.38 -15.78 -11.42
CA LEU A 1110 36.79 -16.91 -10.59
C LEU A 1110 38.22 -16.66 -10.08
N LEU A 1111 38.36 -16.71 -8.75
CA LEU A 1111 39.60 -16.56 -8.01
C LEU A 1111 40.13 -17.96 -7.67
N GLY A 1112 41.27 -18.33 -8.24
CA GLY A 1112 41.84 -19.68 -8.21
C GLY A 1112 41.67 -20.43 -9.53
N ASP A 1113 42.22 -21.65 -9.61
CA ASP A 1113 42.19 -22.50 -10.81
C ASP A 1113 41.59 -23.90 -10.54
N ASP A 1114 41.32 -24.24 -9.29
CA ASP A 1114 40.89 -25.57 -8.85
C ASP A 1114 39.36 -25.76 -8.84
N TYR A 1115 38.71 -25.33 -9.92
CA TYR A 1115 37.26 -25.45 -10.14
C TYR A 1115 36.92 -26.50 -11.20
N GLU A 1116 35.65 -26.91 -11.22
CA GLU A 1116 35.11 -27.82 -12.25
C GLU A 1116 34.47 -27.04 -13.39
N PHE A 1117 34.33 -27.66 -14.58
CA PHE A 1117 33.78 -26.96 -15.74
C PHE A 1117 32.39 -26.36 -15.46
N TYR A 1118 31.55 -27.06 -14.69
CA TYR A 1118 30.21 -26.61 -14.33
C TYR A 1118 30.17 -25.47 -13.29
N GLN A 1119 31.32 -25.07 -12.74
CA GLN A 1119 31.48 -23.94 -11.80
C GLN A 1119 32.05 -22.69 -12.48
N MET A 1120 32.56 -22.81 -13.71
CA MET A 1120 33.12 -21.73 -14.51
C MET A 1120 32.13 -20.60 -14.78
N ALA A 1121 32.65 -19.44 -15.17
CA ALA A 1121 31.83 -18.35 -15.68
C ALA A 1121 31.23 -18.73 -17.04
N THR A 1122 29.93 -18.49 -17.22
CA THR A 1122 29.22 -18.83 -18.45
C THR A 1122 28.49 -17.64 -19.05
N LEU A 1123 28.31 -17.66 -20.37
CA LEU A 1123 27.47 -16.72 -21.11
C LEU A 1123 26.52 -17.45 -22.06
N GLY A 1124 25.31 -16.91 -22.22
CA GLY A 1124 24.26 -17.39 -23.12
C GLY A 1124 23.01 -17.84 -22.37
N GLY A 1125 21.83 -17.50 -22.88
CA GLY A 1125 20.55 -17.78 -22.22
C GLY A 1125 19.56 -16.62 -22.33
N SER A 1126 18.56 -16.56 -21.45
CA SER A 1126 17.50 -15.52 -21.52
C SER A 1126 17.85 -14.19 -20.85
N ARG A 1127 18.97 -14.11 -20.12
CA ARG A 1127 19.33 -12.94 -19.29
C ARG A 1127 20.58 -12.17 -19.76
N ASP A 1128 21.37 -12.76 -20.64
CA ASP A 1128 22.64 -12.21 -21.15
C ASP A 1128 22.65 -12.19 -22.69
N LEU A 1129 23.48 -13.01 -23.35
CA LEU A 1129 23.54 -13.13 -24.79
C LEU A 1129 22.30 -13.86 -25.34
N ARG A 1130 21.18 -13.14 -25.49
CA ARG A 1130 19.83 -13.70 -25.73
C ARG A 1130 19.69 -14.53 -26.99
N GLY A 1131 20.52 -14.27 -27.99
CA GLY A 1131 20.56 -15.03 -29.25
C GLY A 1131 21.30 -16.37 -29.17
N PHE A 1132 21.95 -16.69 -28.03
CA PHE A 1132 22.69 -17.93 -27.83
C PHE A 1132 21.96 -18.87 -26.86
N ARG A 1133 22.29 -20.17 -26.91
CA ARG A 1133 21.73 -21.17 -25.98
C ARG A 1133 22.27 -20.97 -24.56
N PHE A 1134 21.59 -21.55 -23.56
CA PHE A 1134 22.06 -21.51 -22.18
C PHE A 1134 23.48 -22.04 -22.07
N ASN A 1135 24.36 -21.35 -21.34
CA ASN A 1135 25.76 -21.72 -21.11
C ASN A 1135 26.53 -22.01 -22.42
N ARG A 1136 26.41 -21.12 -23.41
CA ARG A 1136 27.07 -21.31 -24.70
C ARG A 1136 28.59 -21.19 -24.65
N PHE A 1137 29.10 -20.26 -23.84
CA PHE A 1137 30.53 -20.00 -23.69
C PHE A 1137 30.96 -20.18 -22.24
N TYR A 1138 32.10 -20.82 -22.03
CA TYR A 1138 32.69 -21.09 -20.71
C TYR A 1138 34.06 -20.43 -20.58
N GLY A 1139 34.34 -19.76 -19.47
CA GLY A 1139 35.68 -19.25 -19.14
C GLY A 1139 35.91 -19.05 -17.65
N LYS A 1140 37.12 -18.62 -17.29
CA LYS A 1140 37.48 -18.27 -15.92
C LYS A 1140 36.78 -16.98 -15.48
N ASN A 1141 36.71 -16.00 -16.37
CA ASN A 1141 36.00 -14.74 -16.12
C ASN A 1141 34.98 -14.51 -17.23
N SER A 1142 33.93 -13.73 -16.95
CA SER A 1142 32.96 -13.29 -17.96
C SER A 1142 32.52 -11.86 -17.73
N PHE A 1143 32.12 -11.22 -18.81
CA PHE A 1143 31.46 -9.92 -18.81
C PHE A 1143 30.36 -9.96 -19.86
N TYR A 1144 29.21 -9.38 -19.54
CA TYR A 1144 28.20 -9.08 -20.53
C TYR A 1144 27.49 -7.76 -20.23
N GLN A 1145 26.91 -7.21 -21.29
CA GLN A 1145 26.00 -6.08 -21.25
C GLN A 1145 24.80 -6.40 -22.13
N THR A 1146 23.60 -6.16 -21.61
CA THR A 1146 22.35 -6.19 -22.38
C THR A 1146 21.73 -4.81 -22.36
N SER A 1147 21.27 -4.34 -23.52
CA SER A 1147 20.62 -3.03 -23.66
C SER A 1147 19.37 -3.14 -24.53
N ASP A 1148 18.27 -2.54 -24.06
CA ASP A 1148 16.99 -2.49 -24.75
C ASP A 1148 16.55 -1.03 -24.95
N LEU A 1149 16.02 -0.75 -26.13
CA LEU A 1149 15.19 0.42 -26.41
C LEU A 1149 13.74 -0.06 -26.51
N ARG A 1150 12.92 0.35 -25.54
CA ARG A 1150 11.53 -0.08 -25.36
C ARG A 1150 10.59 1.04 -25.75
N TYR A 1151 9.57 0.72 -26.53
CA TYR A 1151 8.53 1.66 -26.93
C TYR A 1151 7.15 1.15 -26.52
N GLU A 1152 6.50 1.88 -25.62
CA GLU A 1152 5.10 1.64 -25.24
C GLU A 1152 4.18 2.22 -26.32
N VAL A 1153 3.51 1.33 -27.06
CA VAL A 1153 2.62 1.72 -28.16
C VAL A 1153 1.33 2.28 -27.59
N GLY A 1154 0.71 1.54 -26.68
CA GLY A 1154 -0.54 1.95 -26.06
C GLY A 1154 -1.14 0.90 -25.12
N LYS A 1155 -2.43 1.08 -24.85
CA LYS A 1155 -3.21 0.25 -23.92
C LYS A 1155 -4.44 -0.33 -24.62
N ILE A 1156 -4.78 -1.58 -24.31
CA ILE A 1156 -6.01 -2.25 -24.71
C ILE A 1156 -6.96 -2.20 -23.51
N LYS A 1157 -8.10 -1.51 -23.67
CA LYS A 1157 -9.10 -1.35 -22.60
C LYS A 1157 -10.15 -2.47 -22.55
N ASN A 1158 -10.35 -3.23 -23.63
CA ASN A 1158 -11.44 -4.21 -23.76
C ASN A 1158 -11.08 -5.66 -23.32
N SER A 1159 -10.10 -5.82 -22.44
CA SER A 1159 -9.62 -7.11 -21.91
C SER A 1159 -9.95 -7.29 -20.42
N ILE A 1160 -9.89 -8.53 -19.90
CA ILE A 1160 -10.21 -8.86 -18.48
C ILE A 1160 -9.50 -7.94 -17.50
N LEU A 1161 -8.28 -7.53 -17.82
CA LEU A 1161 -7.52 -6.46 -17.18
C LEU A 1161 -7.01 -5.53 -18.29
N PRO A 1162 -6.93 -4.19 -18.09
CA PRO A 1162 -6.27 -3.29 -19.01
C PRO A 1162 -4.85 -3.77 -19.35
N LEU A 1163 -4.56 -3.94 -20.63
CA LEU A 1163 -3.28 -4.45 -21.09
C LEU A 1163 -2.46 -3.29 -21.67
N SER A 1164 -1.27 -3.05 -21.15
CA SER A 1164 -0.28 -2.22 -21.83
C SER A 1164 0.54 -3.09 -22.76
N TYR A 1165 0.84 -2.60 -23.96
CA TYR A 1165 1.64 -3.36 -24.92
C TYR A 1165 2.67 -2.47 -25.61
N GLY A 1166 3.76 -3.10 -26.02
CA GLY A 1166 4.83 -2.41 -26.70
C GLY A 1166 5.80 -3.35 -27.38
N PHE A 1167 6.76 -2.73 -28.03
CA PHE A 1167 7.86 -3.40 -28.68
C PHE A 1167 9.17 -3.01 -28.03
N PHE A 1168 10.19 -3.83 -28.20
CA PHE A 1168 11.55 -3.47 -27.85
C PHE A 1168 12.52 -3.98 -28.91
N GLY A 1169 13.58 -3.21 -29.13
CA GLY A 1169 14.78 -3.66 -29.83
C GLY A 1169 15.92 -3.78 -28.83
N GLY A 1170 16.70 -4.85 -28.91
CA GLY A 1170 17.76 -5.14 -27.96
C GLY A 1170 19.08 -5.50 -28.63
N PHE A 1171 20.17 -5.21 -27.93
CA PHE A 1171 21.53 -5.58 -28.29
C PHE A 1171 22.25 -6.12 -27.06
N ASP A 1172 22.90 -7.26 -27.22
CA ASP A 1172 23.69 -7.91 -26.19
C ASP A 1172 25.14 -8.02 -26.67
N LEU A 1173 26.07 -7.84 -25.73
CA LEU A 1173 27.50 -7.99 -25.93
C LEU A 1173 28.08 -8.78 -24.76
N GLY A 1174 28.98 -9.70 -25.03
CA GLY A 1174 29.59 -10.50 -23.97
C GLY A 1174 30.81 -11.27 -24.41
N ARG A 1175 31.63 -11.63 -23.43
CA ARG A 1175 32.87 -12.37 -23.63
C ARG A 1175 33.27 -13.15 -22.38
N VAL A 1176 33.91 -14.28 -22.59
CA VAL A 1176 34.60 -15.03 -21.53
C VAL A 1176 36.12 -14.91 -21.67
N TRP A 1177 36.87 -15.14 -20.60
CA TRP A 1177 38.34 -15.16 -20.63
C TRP A 1177 38.86 -16.43 -20.00
N VAL A 1178 39.83 -17.06 -20.67
CA VAL A 1178 40.54 -18.27 -20.21
C VAL A 1178 42.04 -17.94 -20.11
N PRO A 1179 42.77 -18.42 -19.08
CA PRO A 1179 44.22 -18.23 -18.99
C PRO A 1179 44.94 -18.71 -20.25
N ASN A 1180 45.91 -17.93 -20.73
CA ASN A 1180 46.73 -18.22 -21.92
C ASN A 1180 45.98 -18.38 -23.26
N GLU A 1181 44.69 -18.02 -23.32
CA GLU A 1181 43.91 -18.02 -24.57
C GLU A 1181 44.31 -16.86 -25.48
N LYS A 1182 44.51 -17.15 -26.78
CA LYS A 1182 44.73 -16.15 -27.83
C LYS A 1182 43.46 -15.95 -28.67
N SER A 1183 42.41 -15.39 -28.08
CA SER A 1183 41.20 -14.98 -28.81
C SER A 1183 40.87 -13.52 -28.49
N ASN A 1184 40.52 -12.71 -29.50
CA ASN A 1184 40.00 -11.34 -29.33
C ASN A 1184 38.50 -11.26 -29.66
N LYS A 1185 37.83 -12.40 -29.77
CA LYS A 1185 36.42 -12.50 -30.14
C LYS A 1185 35.50 -12.01 -29.04
N TRP A 1186 34.55 -11.17 -29.44
CA TRP A 1186 33.41 -10.76 -28.63
C TRP A 1186 32.16 -11.36 -29.27
N HIS A 1187 31.22 -11.76 -28.44
CA HIS A 1187 29.95 -12.31 -28.89
C HIS A 1187 28.87 -11.25 -28.75
N ASN A 1188 28.04 -11.14 -29.77
CA ASN A 1188 26.92 -10.23 -29.77
C ASN A 1188 25.66 -10.93 -30.27
N SER A 1189 24.52 -10.50 -29.74
CA SER A 1189 23.21 -10.81 -30.30
C SER A 1189 22.38 -9.55 -30.42
N TYR A 1190 21.50 -9.51 -31.40
CA TYR A 1190 20.55 -8.42 -31.57
C TYR A 1190 19.21 -9.00 -31.94
N GLY A 1191 18.16 -8.28 -31.60
CA GLY A 1191 16.82 -8.79 -31.78
C GLY A 1191 15.79 -7.82 -31.28
N GLY A 1192 14.59 -8.33 -31.11
CA GLY A 1192 13.51 -7.57 -30.56
C GLY A 1192 12.38 -8.46 -30.11
N GLY A 1193 11.38 -7.82 -29.54
CA GLY A 1193 10.23 -8.54 -29.06
C GLY A 1193 9.03 -7.65 -28.84
N PHE A 1194 7.96 -8.33 -28.48
CA PHE A 1194 6.70 -7.77 -28.08
C PHE A 1194 6.48 -8.12 -26.61
N TRP A 1195 5.96 -7.17 -25.85
CA TRP A 1195 5.54 -7.39 -24.47
C TRP A 1195 4.11 -6.93 -24.28
N LEU A 1196 3.43 -7.62 -23.36
CA LEU A 1196 2.05 -7.36 -22.96
C LEU A 1196 1.98 -7.47 -21.44
N ASN A 1197 1.57 -6.39 -20.78
CA ASN A 1197 1.50 -6.29 -19.33
C ASN A 1197 0.06 -5.99 -18.88
N ALA A 1198 -0.49 -6.84 -18.02
CA ALA A 1198 -1.82 -6.70 -17.42
C ALA A 1198 -1.70 -6.11 -16.01
N VAL A 1199 -1.85 -4.78 -15.92
CA VAL A 1199 -1.91 -3.98 -14.68
C VAL A 1199 -1.04 -4.52 -13.54
N ASP A 1200 0.24 -4.66 -13.85
CA ASP A 1200 1.31 -5.11 -12.95
C ASP A 1200 1.24 -6.53 -12.37
N ALA A 1201 0.26 -7.35 -12.77
CA ALA A 1201 0.07 -8.69 -12.24
C ALA A 1201 0.48 -9.81 -13.21
N ILE A 1202 0.32 -9.63 -14.52
CA ILE A 1202 0.68 -10.63 -15.54
C ILE A 1202 1.50 -9.96 -16.63
N SER A 1203 2.65 -10.54 -16.97
CA SER A 1203 3.47 -10.15 -18.10
C SER A 1203 3.60 -11.32 -19.08
N ALA A 1204 3.38 -11.03 -20.35
CA ALA A 1204 3.71 -11.93 -21.44
C ALA A 1204 4.79 -11.27 -22.29
N ASN A 1205 5.86 -12.00 -22.57
CA ASN A 1205 6.92 -11.59 -23.46
C ASN A 1205 7.09 -12.60 -24.59
N LEU A 1206 7.30 -12.07 -25.79
CA LEU A 1206 7.68 -12.79 -26.99
C LEU A 1206 8.92 -12.12 -27.54
N SER A 1207 10.03 -12.83 -27.67
CA SER A 1207 11.27 -12.24 -28.19
C SER A 1207 12.00 -13.17 -29.14
N TYR A 1208 12.64 -12.57 -30.15
CA TYR A 1208 13.48 -13.26 -31.11
C TYR A 1208 14.82 -12.53 -31.23
N PHE A 1209 15.90 -13.23 -30.91
CA PHE A 1209 17.26 -12.71 -31.00
C PHE A 1209 18.10 -13.57 -31.94
N THR A 1210 18.88 -12.90 -32.79
CA THR A 1210 19.80 -13.52 -33.74
C THR A 1210 21.24 -13.37 -33.25
N SER A 1211 22.03 -14.41 -33.45
CA SER A 1211 23.45 -14.48 -33.18
C SER A 1211 24.19 -15.25 -34.28
N SER A 1212 25.49 -15.50 -34.10
CA SER A 1212 26.24 -16.41 -34.97
C SER A 1212 25.72 -17.85 -34.95
N ASP A 1213 24.95 -18.25 -33.93
CA ASP A 1213 24.36 -19.60 -33.79
C ASP A 1213 22.96 -19.69 -34.43
N GLY A 1214 22.47 -18.60 -35.03
CA GLY A 1214 21.14 -18.45 -35.61
C GLY A 1214 20.17 -17.70 -34.70
N GLY A 1215 18.87 -17.92 -34.92
CA GLY A 1215 17.80 -17.24 -34.16
C GLY A 1215 17.25 -18.06 -32.99
N ARG A 1216 16.86 -17.37 -31.91
CA ARG A 1216 16.27 -17.97 -30.71
C ARG A 1216 14.96 -17.28 -30.35
N LEU A 1217 13.87 -18.04 -30.35
CA LEU A 1217 12.54 -17.62 -29.91
C LEU A 1217 12.35 -17.94 -28.43
N VAL A 1218 11.91 -16.96 -27.65
CA VAL A 1218 11.54 -17.13 -26.24
C VAL A 1218 10.12 -16.60 -26.02
N VAL A 1219 9.28 -17.42 -25.39
CA VAL A 1219 7.93 -17.06 -24.95
C VAL A 1219 7.87 -17.25 -23.44
N GLY A 1220 7.58 -16.18 -22.71
CA GLY A 1220 7.37 -16.23 -21.28
C GLY A 1220 6.02 -15.65 -20.93
N ILE A 1221 5.21 -16.38 -20.17
CA ILE A 1221 4.04 -15.84 -19.48
C ILE A 1221 4.30 -16.04 -17.99
N GLY A 1222 4.35 -14.94 -17.25
CA GLY A 1222 4.60 -14.95 -15.81
C GLY A 1222 3.68 -13.95 -15.13
N GLY A 1223 3.19 -14.30 -13.94
CA GLY A 1223 2.48 -13.38 -13.08
C GLY A 1223 3.21 -13.19 -11.75
N THR A 1224 3.03 -12.02 -11.16
CA THR A 1224 3.32 -11.75 -9.75
C THR A 1224 1.97 -11.82 -9.02
N PHE A 1225 1.76 -12.89 -8.26
CA PHE A 1225 0.59 -13.06 -7.40
C PHE A 1225 1.04 -13.17 -5.94
#